data_AF-A0A7S2JPT5-F1
#
_entry.id   AF-A0A7S2JPT5-F1
#
_cell.length_a   1.000
_cell.length_b   1.000
_cell.length_c   1.000
_cell.angle_alpha   90.00
_cell.angle_beta   90.00
_cell.angle_gamma   90.00
#
_symmetry.space_group_name_H-M   'P 1'
#
loop_
_entity.id
_entity.type
_entity.pdbx_description
1 polymer ?
#
loop_
_entity_poly.entity_id
_entity_poly.type
_entity_poly.pdbx_seq_one_letter_code
_entity_poly.pdbx_strand_id
1 'polypeptide(L)'
;APSAFAPKYVLFWMQIPADRIEGLKGIIHDHLQSTDTYSRIRQFLREFLSHEGVIKGAAGEDKILNALHERGVIDDLLRSIGRVEDLAEIIEKRVAVSSGTGAAEPTHKRQGDVTKSPPRRYVGESDAASRPGGVFNPPSNRRYLHMKLLGGKAFLDTLSHSSQERGTATIVLHVQFEKQRFRSRPVPATVEPRFDENFLIELVQDPDQTEPASVASLLTVSARMSFVATMHFADGRSVLVGTHRLEWRKVLRSGQWTVCVELAGPGAQSKVAAGLVDVRLEVVPKLAEGLIQQDIENQIRSEKAREGDADRRFYQYARQWWKDYLQIRDAHHLRLCKIFAMSDDGTNRPVCAFVSPMKAGRLLDTPKHAARFVALLAYVREETIGGGRAEVWSSAHTFLSKQQGDCEDHATLLCSLLLGFGLDAYVCVGSTESNAHVWCMTRTGSGFDRVIFWESTTGVRYIHNDTSVGARQHPYRTIGCVFNHRTFFANNQPDDSLQRCFFDLENESHWKPMSEEALSYINRMPTVSLMPPTIPILATEDVLEATLKGLIESHRRSLGLEVTRWDEDLGYLLTPALASYELERIIGISVGNDEFQQSIKRCVPEGHTFKGFPIQFSHHSPQRMMSALLKAKVGVDILGCRGDHVRFGLRIRIFVYPENVVAVWCMLAVKYRSLF
;
A
#
# COMPACT_ATOMS: atom_id res chain seq x y z
N ALA A 1 17.91 7.43 46.65
CA ALA A 1 19.01 6.44 46.68
C ALA A 1 18.59 5.25 45.81
N PRO A 2 19.17 5.03 44.63
CA PRO A 2 18.94 3.81 43.88
C PRO A 2 19.86 2.70 44.42
N SER A 3 19.24 1.59 44.78
CA SER A 3 19.84 0.39 45.32
C SER A 3 20.75 -0.29 44.31
N ALA A 4 21.99 -0.49 44.73
CA ALA A 4 22.99 -1.32 44.09
C ALA A 4 22.57 -2.79 44.09
N PHE A 5 22.60 -3.45 42.93
CA PHE A 5 22.96 -4.87 42.72
C PHE A 5 23.01 -5.11 41.20
N ALA A 6 24.12 -4.74 40.56
CA ALA A 6 24.43 -5.26 39.22
C ALA A 6 25.16 -6.61 39.41
N PRO A 7 24.69 -7.72 38.83
CA PRO A 7 25.37 -9.00 38.93
C PRO A 7 26.71 -8.94 38.19
N LYS A 8 27.75 -9.55 38.78
CA LYS A 8 29.16 -9.58 38.32
C LYS A 8 29.35 -9.92 36.83
N TYR A 9 28.35 -10.51 36.17
CA TYR A 9 28.36 -10.83 34.75
C TYR A 9 28.33 -9.59 33.84
N VAL A 10 27.63 -8.51 34.21
CA VAL A 10 27.55 -7.28 33.38
C VAL A 10 28.93 -6.63 33.22
N LEU A 11 29.75 -6.65 34.28
CA LEU A 11 31.12 -6.14 34.24
C LEU A 11 32.05 -7.00 33.37
N PHE A 12 31.79 -8.30 33.23
CA PHE A 12 32.58 -9.20 32.37
C PHE A 12 32.31 -8.95 30.87
N TRP A 13 31.06 -8.73 30.48
CA TRP A 13 30.68 -8.42 29.10
C TRP A 13 31.15 -7.04 28.63
N MET A 14 31.33 -6.08 29.56
CA MET A 14 31.81 -4.73 29.25
C MET A 14 33.33 -4.65 28.99
N GLN A 15 34.09 -5.71 29.25
CA GLN A 15 35.55 -5.76 29.00
C GLN A 15 35.94 -6.41 27.66
N ILE A 16 34.97 -6.90 26.88
CA ILE A 16 35.21 -7.56 25.60
C ILE A 16 35.13 -6.50 24.49
N PRO A 17 36.23 -6.23 23.74
CA PRO A 17 36.20 -5.23 22.68
C PRO A 17 35.21 -5.62 21.56
N ALA A 18 34.55 -4.62 20.97
CA ALA A 18 33.35 -4.81 20.14
C ALA A 18 33.57 -5.67 18.89
N ASP A 19 34.80 -5.74 18.39
CA ASP A 19 35.26 -6.59 17.29
C ASP A 19 35.27 -8.08 17.63
N ARG A 20 35.30 -8.46 18.92
CA ARG A 20 35.29 -9.86 19.38
C ARG A 20 33.90 -10.38 19.74
N ILE A 21 32.89 -9.51 19.80
CA ILE A 21 31.51 -9.86 20.18
C ILE A 21 30.82 -10.71 19.10
N GLU A 22 31.09 -10.46 17.81
CA GLU A 22 30.53 -11.27 16.72
C GLU A 22 31.10 -12.70 16.70
N GLY A 23 32.40 -12.86 16.95
CA GLY A 23 33.03 -14.18 17.07
C GLY A 23 32.47 -15.00 18.25
N LEU A 24 32.27 -14.35 19.40
CA LEU A 24 31.62 -14.95 20.57
C LEU A 24 30.17 -15.36 20.30
N LYS A 25 29.39 -14.53 19.57
CA LYS A 25 28.03 -14.89 19.15
C LYS A 25 28.01 -16.12 18.25
N GLY A 26 28.97 -16.23 17.32
CA GLY A 26 29.13 -17.41 16.47
C GLY A 26 29.44 -18.68 17.27
N ILE A 27 30.38 -18.62 18.21
CA ILE A 27 30.76 -19.77 19.05
C ILE A 27 29.62 -20.19 19.97
N ILE A 28 28.91 -19.23 20.56
CA ILE A 28 27.72 -19.51 21.39
C ILE A 28 26.61 -20.13 20.54
N HIS A 29 26.40 -19.64 19.33
CA HIS A 29 25.39 -20.18 18.42
C HIS A 29 25.72 -21.61 17.98
N ASP A 30 26.97 -21.88 17.62
CA ASP A 30 27.42 -23.21 17.21
C ASP A 30 27.44 -24.20 18.38
N HIS A 31 27.78 -23.75 19.60
CA HIS A 31 27.78 -24.61 20.79
C HIS A 31 26.36 -24.95 21.29
N LEU A 32 25.44 -23.99 21.16
CA LEU A 32 24.01 -24.21 21.39
C LEU A 32 23.42 -25.22 20.38
N GLN A 33 23.97 -25.29 19.16
CA GLN A 33 23.59 -26.29 18.17
C GLN A 33 24.28 -27.64 18.38
N SER A 34 25.53 -27.67 18.87
CA SER A 34 26.31 -28.90 19.02
C SER A 34 25.92 -29.74 20.24
N THR A 35 25.34 -29.11 21.26
CA THR A 35 25.05 -29.75 22.54
C THR A 35 23.54 -29.68 22.79
N ASP A 36 22.95 -30.75 23.31
CA ASP A 36 21.50 -30.99 23.48
C ASP A 36 20.77 -30.01 24.45
N THR A 37 21.40 -28.85 24.68
CA THR A 37 21.00 -27.73 25.53
C THR A 37 19.73 -27.05 25.03
N TYR A 38 19.55 -26.92 23.70
CA TYR A 38 18.31 -26.40 23.12
C TYR A 38 17.11 -27.30 23.42
N SER A 39 17.31 -28.62 23.38
CA SER A 39 16.29 -29.61 23.73
C SER A 39 15.91 -29.52 25.21
N ARG A 40 16.90 -29.38 26.10
CA ARG A 40 16.68 -29.19 27.55
C ARG A 40 15.93 -27.89 27.87
N ILE A 41 16.31 -26.77 27.26
CA ILE A 41 15.61 -25.48 27.44
C ILE A 41 14.18 -25.56 26.91
N ARG A 42 13.97 -26.24 25.78
CA ARG A 42 12.64 -26.40 25.16
C ARG A 42 11.74 -27.39 25.91
N GLN A 43 12.30 -28.39 26.56
CA GLN A 43 11.57 -29.28 27.47
C GLN A 43 11.18 -28.52 28.75
N PHE A 44 12.10 -27.75 29.32
CA PHE A 44 11.83 -26.92 30.49
C PHE A 44 10.73 -25.89 30.23
N LEU A 45 10.80 -25.14 29.13
CA LEU A 45 9.77 -24.17 28.78
C LEU A 45 8.40 -24.83 28.59
N ARG A 46 8.37 -26.07 28.09
CA ARG A 46 7.12 -26.85 27.98
C ARG A 46 6.55 -27.25 29.34
N GLU A 47 7.38 -27.72 30.27
CA GLU A 47 6.95 -28.02 31.64
C GLU A 47 6.49 -26.76 32.39
N PHE A 48 7.26 -25.68 32.31
CA PHE A 48 6.97 -24.42 32.98
C PHE A 48 5.65 -23.79 32.51
N LEU A 49 5.41 -23.78 31.19
CA LEU A 49 4.16 -23.28 30.61
C LEU A 49 2.95 -24.16 30.93
N SER A 50 3.16 -25.46 31.19
CA SER A 50 2.09 -26.39 31.55
C SER A 50 1.61 -26.23 33.00
N HIS A 51 2.47 -25.74 33.90
CA HIS A 51 2.16 -25.67 35.33
C HIS A 51 1.64 -24.31 35.80
N GLU A 52 2.00 -23.19 35.15
CA GLU A 52 1.61 -21.85 35.60
C GLU A 52 0.64 -21.08 34.66
N GLY A 53 0.31 -21.63 33.49
CA GLY A 53 -0.52 -20.91 32.51
C GLY A 53 0.18 -19.68 31.91
N VAL A 54 -0.36 -19.15 30.81
CA VAL A 54 0.32 -18.13 29.99
C VAL A 54 0.38 -16.77 30.70
N ILE A 55 1.56 -16.40 31.21
CA ILE A 55 1.85 -15.06 31.73
C ILE A 55 2.44 -14.21 30.58
N LYS A 56 1.75 -13.13 30.19
CA LYS A 56 2.24 -12.15 29.19
C LYS A 56 2.77 -10.88 29.86
N GLY A 57 3.94 -10.41 29.45
CA GLY A 57 4.57 -9.14 29.87
C GLY A 57 6.02 -9.28 30.36
N ALA A 58 6.75 -8.17 30.48
CA ALA A 58 8.17 -8.14 30.90
C ALA A 58 8.43 -8.81 32.26
N ALA A 59 7.45 -8.78 33.18
CA ALA A 59 7.52 -9.49 34.47
C ALA A 59 7.52 -11.02 34.34
N GLY A 60 7.10 -11.57 33.19
CA GLY A 60 7.19 -13.00 32.89
C GLY A 60 8.58 -13.43 32.41
N GLU A 61 9.31 -12.55 31.73
CA GLU A 61 10.67 -12.83 31.23
C GLU A 61 11.67 -12.94 32.38
N ASP A 62 11.59 -12.04 33.37
CA ASP A 62 12.44 -12.08 34.58
C ASP A 62 12.20 -13.35 35.42
N LYS A 63 10.94 -13.84 35.47
CA LYS A 63 10.61 -15.10 36.15
C LYS A 63 11.21 -16.31 35.44
N ILE A 64 11.18 -16.34 34.10
CA ILE A 64 11.77 -17.41 33.29
C ILE A 64 13.31 -17.40 33.44
N LEU A 65 13.93 -16.22 33.42
CA LEU A 65 15.37 -16.06 33.60
C LEU A 65 15.84 -16.49 34.99
N ASN A 66 15.12 -16.13 36.05
CA ASN A 66 15.43 -16.58 37.41
C ASN A 66 15.26 -18.10 37.57
N ALA A 67 14.22 -18.69 36.97
CA ALA A 67 14.01 -20.14 37.04
C ALA A 67 15.07 -20.94 36.25
N LEU A 68 15.57 -20.40 35.14
CA LEU A 68 16.71 -20.97 34.39
C LEU A 68 18.03 -20.85 35.17
N HIS A 69 18.19 -19.78 35.95
CA HIS A 69 19.34 -19.58 36.83
C HIS A 69 19.32 -20.54 38.03
N GLU A 70 18.18 -20.71 38.70
CA GLU A 70 18.02 -21.65 39.84
C GLU A 70 18.29 -23.12 39.47
N ARG A 71 18.08 -23.50 38.20
CA ARG A 71 18.38 -24.84 37.68
C ARG A 71 19.80 -24.99 37.11
N GLY A 72 20.65 -23.97 37.20
CA GLY A 72 22.09 -24.06 36.87
C GLY A 72 22.43 -24.11 35.36
N VAL A 73 21.44 -23.94 34.48
CA VAL A 73 21.64 -24.07 33.01
C VAL A 73 22.56 -22.98 32.45
N ILE A 74 22.49 -21.77 33.02
CA ILE A 74 23.32 -20.63 32.61
C ILE A 74 24.77 -20.82 33.08
N ASP A 75 24.98 -21.40 34.28
CA ASP A 75 26.31 -21.63 34.83
C ASP A 75 27.05 -22.76 34.08
N ASP A 76 26.34 -23.79 33.62
CA ASP A 76 26.90 -24.86 32.78
C ASP A 76 27.35 -24.34 31.40
N LEU A 77 26.58 -23.41 30.81
CA LEU A 77 26.92 -22.71 29.57
C LEU A 77 28.17 -21.85 29.71
N LEU A 78 28.33 -21.18 30.85
CA LEU A 78 29.52 -20.35 31.12
C LEU A 78 30.76 -21.18 31.41
N ARG A 79 30.63 -22.38 31.99
CA ARG A 79 31.76 -23.30 32.22
C ARG A 79 32.26 -23.97 30.94
N SER A 80 31.38 -24.25 29.98
CA SER A 80 31.76 -24.93 28.72
C SER A 80 32.52 -24.03 27.74
N ILE A 81 32.39 -22.70 27.87
CA ILE A 81 32.99 -21.73 26.94
C ILE A 81 34.51 -21.56 27.13
N GLY A 82 35.10 -22.07 28.23
CA GLY A 82 36.57 -22.07 28.43
C GLY A 82 37.20 -20.68 28.52
N ARG A 83 38.50 -20.59 28.85
CA ARG A 83 39.20 -19.30 28.97
C ARG A 83 39.56 -18.73 27.60
N VAL A 84 39.51 -17.40 27.51
CA VAL A 84 39.62 -16.57 26.29
C VAL A 84 40.94 -16.76 25.51
N GLU A 85 41.98 -17.28 26.16
CA GLU A 85 43.33 -17.39 25.59
C GLU A 85 43.44 -18.49 24.51
N ASP A 86 42.61 -19.54 24.57
CA ASP A 86 42.63 -20.65 23.60
C ASP A 86 41.93 -20.32 22.27
N LEU A 87 41.15 -19.23 22.21
CA LEU A 87 40.34 -18.84 21.05
C LEU A 87 41.14 -18.18 19.92
N ALA A 88 42.30 -17.60 20.23
CA ALA A 88 43.14 -16.94 19.22
C ALA A 88 43.83 -17.97 18.29
N GLU A 89 44.25 -19.11 18.83
CA GLU A 89 44.97 -20.16 18.09
C GLU A 89 44.08 -20.89 17.06
N ILE A 90 42.77 -20.96 17.33
CA ILE A 90 41.80 -21.62 16.44
C ILE A 90 41.46 -20.75 15.23
N ILE A 91 41.51 -19.42 15.38
CA ILE A 91 41.18 -18.47 14.31
C ILE A 91 42.31 -18.40 13.27
N GLU A 92 43.58 -18.43 13.70
CA GLU A 92 44.71 -18.41 12.77
C GLU A 92 44.82 -19.67 11.91
N LYS A 93 44.45 -20.85 12.44
CA LYS A 93 44.50 -22.11 11.68
C LYS A 93 43.46 -22.24 10.57
N ARG A 94 42.37 -21.47 10.59
CA ARG A 94 41.28 -21.59 9.58
C ARG A 94 41.42 -20.66 8.38
N VAL A 95 42.28 -19.65 8.44
CA VAL A 95 42.48 -18.70 7.32
C VAL A 95 43.43 -19.26 6.25
N ALA A 96 44.23 -20.28 6.58
CA ALA A 96 45.26 -20.83 5.68
C ALA A 96 44.78 -21.91 4.68
N VAL A 97 43.50 -22.33 4.70
CA VAL A 97 43.03 -23.53 3.96
C VAL A 97 42.23 -23.21 2.69
N SER A 98 41.92 -21.94 2.38
CA SER A 98 40.99 -21.57 1.29
C SER A 98 41.63 -21.26 -0.08
N SER A 99 42.92 -21.52 -0.29
CA SER A 99 43.58 -21.32 -1.60
C SER A 99 44.03 -22.63 -2.26
N GLY A 100 43.16 -23.24 -3.08
CA GLY A 100 43.59 -24.28 -4.02
C GLY A 100 42.50 -25.01 -4.84
N THR A 101 42.67 -24.98 -6.17
CA THR A 101 42.13 -25.92 -7.22
C THR A 101 40.63 -25.81 -7.58
N GLY A 102 40.13 -25.96 -8.82
CA GLY A 102 40.67 -26.32 -10.14
C GLY A 102 39.68 -27.19 -10.95
N ALA A 103 39.15 -26.66 -12.09
CA ALA A 103 38.59 -27.32 -13.31
C ALA A 103 37.35 -28.28 -13.28
N ALA A 104 36.35 -28.02 -14.15
CA ALA A 104 35.93 -28.84 -15.32
C ALA A 104 34.44 -28.65 -15.74
N GLU A 105 34.19 -28.41 -17.04
CA GLU A 105 32.88 -28.40 -17.73
C GLU A 105 32.35 -29.82 -18.03
N PRO A 106 31.04 -29.98 -18.36
CA PRO A 106 30.74 -30.46 -19.71
C PRO A 106 29.49 -29.84 -20.38
N THR A 107 29.52 -29.93 -21.72
CA THR A 107 28.58 -29.43 -22.71
C THR A 107 27.48 -30.45 -23.06
N HIS A 108 26.27 -30.00 -23.44
CA HIS A 108 25.41 -30.70 -24.42
C HIS A 108 24.37 -29.77 -25.06
N LYS A 109 24.41 -29.69 -26.40
CA LYS A 109 23.46 -29.01 -27.30
C LYS A 109 22.24 -29.89 -27.60
N ARG A 110 21.08 -29.27 -27.88
CA ARG A 110 20.08 -29.74 -28.88
C ARG A 110 19.15 -28.60 -29.35
N GLN A 111 19.14 -28.37 -30.67
CA GLN A 111 18.08 -27.73 -31.48
C GLN A 111 16.77 -28.52 -31.32
N GLY A 112 15.54 -28.02 -31.47
CA GLY A 112 14.98 -26.86 -32.15
C GLY A 112 13.75 -27.36 -32.93
N ASP A 113 12.56 -26.77 -32.75
CA ASP A 113 11.48 -26.92 -33.75
C ASP A 113 10.44 -25.79 -33.68
N VAL A 114 9.96 -25.40 -34.85
CA VAL A 114 9.03 -24.32 -35.15
C VAL A 114 7.73 -24.98 -35.62
N THR A 115 6.56 -24.51 -35.20
CA THR A 115 5.40 -24.30 -36.11
C THR A 115 4.13 -23.72 -35.44
N LYS A 116 3.63 -22.68 -36.11
CA LYS A 116 2.22 -22.35 -36.43
C LYS A 116 1.28 -21.81 -35.34
N SER A 117 1.00 -20.53 -35.47
CA SER A 117 -0.10 -19.77 -34.88
C SER A 117 -1.28 -19.58 -35.86
N PRO A 118 -2.52 -19.41 -35.35
CA PRO A 118 -3.60 -18.72 -36.06
C PRO A 118 -4.23 -17.60 -35.15
N PRO A 119 -5.24 -16.83 -35.60
CA PRO A 119 -5.07 -15.52 -36.23
C PRO A 119 -5.46 -14.32 -35.33
N ARG A 120 -5.00 -13.15 -35.77
CA ARG A 120 -5.16 -11.82 -35.18
C ARG A 120 -6.61 -11.32 -35.17
N ARG A 121 -7.03 -10.67 -34.08
CA ARG A 121 -8.19 -9.77 -34.01
C ARG A 121 -7.72 -8.40 -33.51
N TYR A 122 -8.08 -7.35 -34.25
CA TYR A 122 -7.77 -5.94 -33.99
C TYR A 122 -8.60 -5.41 -32.80
N VAL A 123 -7.96 -4.70 -31.87
CA VAL A 123 -8.57 -3.76 -30.91
C VAL A 123 -7.65 -2.54 -30.81
N GLY A 124 -8.27 -1.35 -30.78
CA GLY A 124 -7.69 -0.04 -31.07
C GLY A 124 -6.75 0.57 -30.03
N GLU A 125 -6.31 1.78 -30.38
CA GLU A 125 -5.24 2.59 -29.79
C GLU A 125 -5.41 2.89 -28.29
N SER A 126 -4.70 2.12 -27.46
CA SER A 126 -4.14 2.59 -26.17
C SER A 126 -2.97 1.75 -25.65
N ASP A 127 -2.59 0.65 -26.33
CA ASP A 127 -1.45 -0.22 -25.95
C ASP A 127 -0.17 0.04 -26.75
N ALA A 128 0.36 1.27 -26.69
CA ALA A 128 1.70 1.58 -27.18
C ALA A 128 2.79 1.37 -26.10
N ALA A 129 2.67 0.34 -25.24
CA ALA A 129 3.76 -0.04 -24.32
C ALA A 129 3.63 -1.46 -23.77
N SER A 130 3.31 -2.47 -24.60
CA SER A 130 3.55 -3.88 -24.24
C SER A 130 3.40 -4.83 -25.44
N ARG A 131 4.33 -4.79 -26.38
CA ARG A 131 4.50 -5.86 -27.38
C ARG A 131 5.91 -6.44 -27.31
N PRO A 132 6.09 -7.76 -27.12
CA PRO A 132 7.36 -8.39 -27.42
C PRO A 132 7.47 -8.58 -28.94
N GLY A 133 8.42 -7.89 -29.57
CA GLY A 133 8.87 -8.19 -30.94
C GLY A 133 8.37 -7.28 -32.07
N GLY A 134 7.65 -6.18 -31.80
CA GLY A 134 7.48 -5.11 -32.78
C GLY A 134 8.50 -4.01 -32.54
N VAL A 135 9.29 -3.62 -33.54
CA VAL A 135 10.17 -2.45 -33.45
C VAL A 135 9.28 -1.21 -33.32
N PHE A 136 8.98 -0.82 -32.07
CA PHE A 136 8.40 0.48 -31.80
C PHE A 136 9.48 1.51 -32.14
N ASN A 137 9.29 2.25 -33.23
CA ASN A 137 10.11 3.40 -33.53
C ASN A 137 9.51 4.60 -32.79
N PRO A 138 10.10 5.03 -31.66
CA PRO A 138 9.65 6.24 -31.01
C PRO A 138 9.71 7.44 -31.97
N PRO A 139 8.82 8.43 -31.80
CA PRO A 139 8.90 9.70 -32.51
C PRO A 139 10.32 10.29 -32.43
N SER A 140 10.91 10.60 -33.58
CA SER A 140 12.30 11.10 -33.65
C SER A 140 12.49 12.49 -33.04
N ASN A 141 11.39 13.23 -32.83
CA ASN A 141 11.39 14.57 -32.24
C ASN A 141 11.47 14.56 -30.71
N ARG A 142 11.50 13.38 -30.07
CA ARG A 142 11.50 13.26 -28.61
C ARG A 142 12.66 12.41 -28.12
N ARG A 143 13.01 12.58 -26.84
CA ARG A 143 13.98 11.73 -26.15
C ARG A 143 13.29 10.88 -25.10
N TYR A 144 13.70 9.62 -25.11
CA TYR A 144 13.19 8.58 -24.25
C TYR A 144 14.33 7.94 -23.46
N LEU A 145 13.98 7.39 -22.31
CA LEU A 145 14.79 6.49 -21.53
C LEU A 145 14.19 5.10 -21.70
N HIS A 146 14.88 4.25 -22.47
CA HIS A 146 14.56 2.84 -22.57
C HIS A 146 15.13 2.12 -21.34
N MET A 147 14.24 1.67 -20.48
CA MET A 147 14.57 0.94 -19.26
C MET A 147 14.27 -0.55 -19.43
N LYS A 148 15.29 -1.38 -19.26
CA LYS A 148 15.17 -2.84 -19.24
C LYS A 148 15.40 -3.37 -17.84
N LEU A 149 14.46 -4.17 -17.33
CA LEU A 149 14.63 -4.94 -16.11
C LEU A 149 15.41 -6.22 -16.44
N LEU A 150 16.51 -6.47 -15.73
CA LEU A 150 17.41 -7.60 -15.98
C LEU A 150 17.22 -8.76 -15.00
N GLY A 151 16.48 -8.53 -13.91
CA GLY A 151 16.19 -9.52 -12.87
C GLY A 151 16.25 -8.91 -11.47
N GLY A 152 15.72 -9.64 -10.49
CA GLY A 152 15.81 -9.31 -9.08
C GLY A 152 16.65 -10.32 -8.30
N LYS A 153 17.25 -9.88 -7.19
CA LYS A 153 18.10 -10.68 -6.30
C LYS A 153 17.82 -10.32 -4.85
N ALA A 154 18.15 -11.23 -3.93
CA ALA A 154 18.11 -11.00 -2.49
C ALA A 154 16.75 -10.54 -1.93
N PHE A 155 15.63 -11.00 -2.50
CA PHE A 155 14.28 -10.76 -1.97
C PHE A 155 14.00 -11.67 -0.76
N LEU A 156 14.68 -11.43 0.35
CA LEU A 156 14.70 -12.33 1.51
C LEU A 156 13.37 -12.35 2.28
N ASP A 157 12.56 -11.29 2.21
CA ASP A 157 11.25 -11.23 2.87
C ASP A 157 10.30 -12.32 2.37
N THR A 158 10.50 -12.82 1.16
CA THR A 158 9.77 -14.00 0.64
C THR A 158 9.94 -15.22 1.54
N LEU A 159 11.04 -15.32 2.29
CA LEU A 159 11.35 -16.40 3.22
C LEU A 159 10.65 -16.27 4.58
N SER A 160 9.96 -15.17 4.86
CA SER A 160 9.21 -14.99 6.12
C SER A 160 7.81 -15.63 6.09
N HIS A 161 7.25 -15.82 4.88
CA HIS A 161 5.90 -16.35 4.69
C HIS A 161 5.86 -17.89 4.74
N SER A 162 4.70 -18.48 5.01
CA SER A 162 4.55 -19.95 5.02
C SER A 162 4.81 -20.56 3.64
N SER A 163 5.22 -21.84 3.57
CA SER A 163 5.51 -22.51 2.29
C SER A 163 4.31 -22.50 1.32
N GLN A 164 3.08 -22.54 1.85
CA GLN A 164 1.85 -22.48 1.08
C GLN A 164 1.59 -21.08 0.50
N GLU A 165 1.87 -20.02 1.27
CA GLU A 165 1.78 -18.63 0.80
C GLU A 165 2.82 -18.33 -0.28
N ARG A 166 4.06 -18.80 -0.09
CA ARG A 166 5.15 -18.60 -1.08
C ARG A 166 4.84 -19.20 -2.44
N GLY A 167 4.25 -20.39 -2.47
CA GLY A 167 3.97 -21.11 -3.73
C GLY A 167 2.97 -20.41 -4.65
N THR A 168 2.20 -19.45 -4.13
CA THR A 168 1.15 -18.74 -4.89
C THR A 168 1.35 -17.22 -4.93
N ALA A 169 2.30 -16.70 -4.16
CA ALA A 169 2.59 -15.28 -4.13
C ALA A 169 3.33 -14.81 -5.39
N THR A 170 3.06 -13.58 -5.79
CA THR A 170 3.72 -12.93 -6.93
C THR A 170 4.28 -11.58 -6.52
N ILE A 171 5.39 -11.16 -7.13
CA ILE A 171 5.97 -9.84 -6.97
C ILE A 171 5.69 -9.03 -8.23
N VAL A 172 5.37 -7.76 -8.05
CA VAL A 172 5.17 -6.77 -9.12
C VAL A 172 6.06 -5.56 -8.82
N LEU A 173 6.80 -5.10 -9.83
CA LEU A 173 7.56 -3.87 -9.77
C LEU A 173 6.79 -2.75 -10.46
N HIS A 174 6.56 -1.67 -9.74
CA HIS A 174 5.94 -0.45 -10.23
C HIS A 174 6.99 0.64 -10.34
N VAL A 175 6.99 1.36 -11.46
CA VAL A 175 7.96 2.42 -11.73
C VAL A 175 7.22 3.70 -12.11
N GLN A 176 7.58 4.80 -11.48
CA GLN A 176 7.08 6.12 -11.79
C GLN A 176 8.24 7.03 -12.21
N PHE A 177 8.04 7.77 -13.28
CA PHE A 177 8.85 8.93 -13.64
C PHE A 177 7.93 10.08 -14.01
N GLU A 178 7.97 11.15 -13.19
CA GLU A 178 7.00 12.24 -13.27
C GLU A 178 5.54 11.73 -13.30
N LYS A 179 4.78 12.07 -14.34
CA LYS A 179 3.39 11.65 -14.56
C LYS A 179 3.26 10.32 -15.31
N GLN A 180 4.35 9.63 -15.62
CA GLN A 180 4.33 8.33 -16.30
C GLN A 180 4.49 7.22 -15.27
N ARG A 181 3.67 6.17 -15.39
CA ARG A 181 3.72 4.98 -14.55
C ARG A 181 3.74 3.72 -15.38
N PHE A 182 4.51 2.76 -14.90
CA PHE A 182 4.72 1.48 -15.53
C PHE A 182 4.59 0.38 -14.47
N ARG A 183 4.10 -0.78 -14.90
CA ARG A 183 3.88 -1.94 -14.04
C ARG A 183 4.45 -3.17 -14.73
N SER A 184 5.29 -3.92 -14.03
CA SER A 184 5.77 -5.23 -14.49
C SER A 184 4.62 -6.24 -14.54
N ARG A 185 4.82 -7.33 -15.27
CA ARG A 185 3.98 -8.50 -15.09
C ARG A 185 4.24 -9.09 -13.70
N PRO A 186 3.24 -9.75 -13.09
CA PRO A 186 3.47 -10.51 -11.87
C PRO A 186 4.44 -11.66 -12.14
N VAL A 187 5.50 -11.73 -11.33
CA VAL A 187 6.48 -12.84 -11.36
C VAL A 187 6.41 -13.63 -10.06
N PRO A 188 6.70 -14.94 -10.03
CA PRO A 188 6.67 -15.72 -8.79
C PRO A 188 7.53 -15.11 -7.69
N ALA A 189 6.98 -15.04 -6.46
CA ALA A 189 7.68 -14.51 -5.29
C ALA A 189 8.78 -15.47 -4.84
N THR A 190 9.99 -15.23 -5.34
CA THR A 190 11.19 -16.00 -5.05
C THR A 190 12.30 -15.06 -4.58
N VAL A 191 13.39 -15.60 -4.06
CA VAL A 191 14.56 -14.79 -3.67
C VAL A 191 15.20 -14.09 -4.88
N GLU A 192 15.05 -14.67 -6.08
CA GLU A 192 15.57 -14.14 -7.35
C GLU A 192 14.43 -14.03 -8.40
N PRO A 193 13.52 -13.04 -8.25
CA PRO A 193 12.41 -12.87 -9.17
C PRO A 193 12.89 -12.52 -10.59
N ARG A 194 12.34 -13.19 -11.59
CA ARG A 194 12.75 -13.06 -13.00
C ARG A 194 11.97 -11.97 -13.73
N PHE A 195 12.32 -10.72 -13.49
CA PHE A 195 11.82 -9.59 -14.30
C PHE A 195 12.46 -9.59 -15.69
N ASP A 196 11.65 -9.37 -16.73
CA ASP A 196 12.09 -9.23 -18.13
C ASP A 196 11.13 -8.29 -18.89
N GLU A 197 10.89 -7.12 -18.31
CA GLU A 197 10.13 -6.05 -18.95
C GLU A 197 11.05 -4.95 -19.50
N ASN A 198 10.53 -4.28 -20.53
CA ASN A 198 11.12 -3.09 -21.11
C ASN A 198 10.08 -1.98 -21.04
N PHE A 199 10.44 -0.84 -20.49
CA PHE A 199 9.62 0.36 -20.46
C PHE A 199 10.31 1.47 -21.25
N LEU A 200 9.51 2.25 -21.95
CA LEU A 200 9.98 3.42 -22.69
C LEU A 200 9.41 4.66 -22.01
N ILE A 201 10.29 5.49 -21.45
CA ILE A 201 9.92 6.61 -20.60
C ILE A 201 10.26 7.90 -21.32
N GLU A 202 9.30 8.78 -21.53
CA GLU A 202 9.56 10.09 -22.13
C GLU A 202 10.27 10.99 -21.11
N LEU A 203 11.42 11.58 -21.47
CA LEU A 203 12.24 12.36 -20.54
C LEU A 203 11.73 13.80 -20.34
N VAL A 204 11.10 14.38 -21.37
CA VAL A 204 10.54 15.73 -21.36
C VAL A 204 9.16 15.68 -22.00
N GLN A 205 8.12 16.01 -21.23
CA GLN A 205 6.72 15.93 -21.65
C GLN A 205 6.19 17.31 -22.10
N ASP A 206 6.80 17.88 -23.14
CA ASP A 206 6.37 19.16 -23.72
C ASP A 206 5.60 18.91 -25.04
N PRO A 207 4.30 19.24 -25.11
CA PRO A 207 3.50 19.04 -26.32
C PRO A 207 3.96 19.91 -27.49
N ASP A 208 4.58 21.06 -27.23
CA ASP A 208 5.01 22.01 -28.27
C ASP A 208 6.44 21.72 -28.76
N GLN A 209 7.05 20.65 -28.27
CA GLN A 209 8.41 20.25 -28.63
C GLN A 209 8.50 19.75 -30.08
N THR A 210 9.19 20.53 -30.90
CA THR A 210 9.48 20.22 -32.32
C THR A 210 10.78 19.44 -32.50
N GLU A 211 11.74 19.61 -31.59
CA GLU A 211 13.07 18.98 -31.65
C GLU A 211 13.44 18.24 -30.35
N PRO A 212 14.24 17.16 -30.41
CA PRO A 212 14.62 16.39 -29.24
C PRO A 212 15.44 17.23 -28.26
N ALA A 213 15.03 17.22 -26.99
CA ALA A 213 15.64 18.04 -25.93
C ALA A 213 17.17 17.92 -25.90
N SER A 214 17.88 19.02 -25.72
CA SER A 214 19.35 18.98 -25.61
C SER A 214 19.80 18.20 -24.37
N VAL A 215 21.01 17.63 -24.39
CA VAL A 215 21.56 16.90 -23.23
C VAL A 215 21.72 17.82 -22.02
N ALA A 216 22.02 19.11 -22.24
CA ALA A 216 22.06 20.12 -21.19
C ALA A 216 20.66 20.37 -20.58
N SER A 217 19.60 20.39 -21.40
CA SER A 217 18.22 20.49 -20.91
C SER A 217 17.80 19.25 -20.13
N LEU A 218 18.26 18.06 -20.53
CA LEU A 218 18.01 16.83 -19.78
C LEU A 218 18.68 16.84 -18.40
N LEU A 219 19.84 17.49 -18.27
CA LEU A 219 20.54 17.60 -16.99
C LEU A 219 19.73 18.40 -15.95
N THR A 220 18.91 19.37 -16.39
CA THR A 220 18.06 20.19 -15.51
C THR A 220 16.80 19.48 -15.03
N VAL A 221 16.49 18.28 -15.56
CA VAL A 221 15.33 17.48 -15.13
C VAL A 221 15.69 16.78 -13.81
N SER A 222 15.33 17.42 -12.70
CA SER A 222 15.67 16.95 -11.34
C SER A 222 14.76 15.82 -10.83
N ALA A 223 13.78 15.37 -11.62
CA ALA A 223 12.89 14.28 -11.24
C ALA A 223 13.67 12.96 -11.07
N ARG A 224 13.37 12.23 -9.99
CA ARG A 224 13.95 10.90 -9.72
C ARG A 224 12.96 9.81 -10.12
N MET A 225 13.46 8.67 -10.57
CA MET A 225 12.61 7.51 -10.86
C MET A 225 12.25 6.80 -9.55
N SER A 226 10.96 6.66 -9.27
CA SER A 226 10.49 5.93 -8.09
C SER A 226 10.21 4.47 -8.46
N PHE A 227 10.77 3.57 -7.69
CA PHE A 227 10.54 2.13 -7.76
C PHE A 227 9.77 1.69 -6.52
N VAL A 228 8.73 0.88 -6.72
CA VAL A 228 7.93 0.28 -5.65
C VAL A 228 7.73 -1.19 -5.98
N ALA A 229 8.19 -2.09 -5.12
CA ALA A 229 7.93 -3.53 -5.26
C ALA A 229 6.80 -3.95 -4.31
N THR A 230 5.77 -4.60 -4.85
CA THR A 230 4.66 -5.14 -4.07
C THR A 230 4.58 -6.64 -4.23
N MET A 231 4.21 -7.34 -3.15
CA MET A 231 3.96 -8.78 -3.16
C MET A 231 2.46 -9.03 -2.97
N HIS A 232 1.89 -9.85 -3.84
CA HIS A 232 0.46 -10.16 -3.87
C HIS A 232 0.24 -11.64 -3.59
N PHE A 233 -0.70 -11.95 -2.70
CA PHE A 233 -1.05 -13.31 -2.29
C PHE A 233 -2.36 -13.78 -2.93
N ALA A 234 -2.55 -15.09 -3.02
CA ALA A 234 -3.76 -15.70 -3.60
C ALA A 234 -5.05 -15.36 -2.83
N ASP A 235 -4.94 -15.02 -1.55
CA ASP A 235 -6.07 -14.56 -0.73
C ASP A 235 -6.46 -13.10 -1.01
N GLY A 236 -5.72 -12.38 -1.87
CA GLY A 236 -5.94 -11.00 -2.23
C GLY A 236 -5.27 -9.98 -1.30
N ARG A 237 -4.45 -10.41 -0.32
CA ARG A 237 -3.58 -9.50 0.42
C ARG A 237 -2.45 -8.98 -0.47
N SER A 238 -2.03 -7.76 -0.22
CA SER A 238 -0.89 -7.11 -0.86
C SER A 238 0.05 -6.57 0.23
N VAL A 239 1.36 -6.64 0.05
CA VAL A 239 2.33 -6.05 0.98
C VAL A 239 3.39 -5.28 0.22
N LEU A 240 3.88 -4.21 0.84
CA LEU A 240 5.01 -3.45 0.32
C LEU A 240 6.29 -4.22 0.65
N VAL A 241 7.07 -4.56 -0.37
CA VAL A 241 8.39 -5.20 -0.20
C VAL A 241 9.43 -4.12 0.02
N GLY A 242 9.47 -3.12 -0.85
CA GLY A 242 10.41 -2.01 -0.70
C GLY A 242 10.26 -0.93 -1.74
N THR A 243 10.92 0.19 -1.48
CA THR A 243 10.90 1.37 -2.36
C THR A 243 12.31 1.88 -2.63
N HIS A 244 12.51 2.55 -3.77
CA HIS A 244 13.75 3.26 -4.07
C HIS A 244 13.49 4.49 -4.94
N ARG A 245 14.35 5.51 -4.83
CA ARG A 245 14.35 6.68 -5.73
C ARG A 245 15.70 6.78 -6.45
N LEU A 246 15.71 6.39 -7.71
CA LEU A 246 16.90 6.35 -8.54
C LEU A 246 17.18 7.70 -9.20
N GLU A 247 18.42 8.16 -9.07
CA GLU A 247 18.96 9.29 -9.82
C GLU A 247 19.43 8.84 -11.21
N TRP A 248 18.60 9.05 -12.23
CA TRP A 248 18.77 8.50 -13.56
C TRP A 248 19.81 9.24 -14.40
N ARG A 249 20.11 10.52 -14.10
CA ARG A 249 20.96 11.40 -14.93
C ARG A 249 22.39 10.92 -15.12
N LYS A 250 22.84 9.94 -14.33
CA LYS A 250 24.12 9.23 -14.58
C LYS A 250 24.18 8.58 -15.97
N VAL A 251 23.04 8.25 -16.58
CA VAL A 251 22.95 7.74 -17.95
C VAL A 251 23.44 8.75 -19.01
N LEU A 252 23.40 10.05 -18.71
CA LEU A 252 23.76 11.12 -19.66
C LEU A 252 25.26 11.17 -19.98
N ARG A 253 26.10 10.46 -19.21
CA ARG A 253 27.55 10.37 -19.47
C ARG A 253 27.88 9.61 -20.75
N SER A 254 27.22 8.48 -20.98
CA SER A 254 27.53 7.54 -22.06
C SER A 254 26.32 7.18 -22.92
N GLY A 255 25.13 7.69 -22.58
CA GLY A 255 23.86 7.30 -23.20
C GLY A 255 23.34 5.94 -22.75
N GLN A 256 24.13 5.17 -21.99
CA GLN A 256 23.74 3.87 -21.44
C GLN A 256 24.33 3.68 -20.04
N TRP A 257 23.54 3.15 -19.12
CA TRP A 257 23.94 2.88 -17.74
C TRP A 257 23.24 1.63 -17.21
N THR A 258 24.00 0.69 -16.64
CA THR A 258 23.44 -0.46 -15.91
C THR A 258 23.68 -0.23 -14.42
N VAL A 259 22.63 -0.40 -13.62
CA VAL A 259 22.61 -0.11 -12.19
C VAL A 259 21.84 -1.18 -11.44
N CYS A 260 22.34 -1.52 -10.25
CA CYS A 260 21.60 -2.33 -9.29
C CYS A 260 20.83 -1.40 -8.35
N VAL A 261 19.50 -1.48 -8.38
CA VAL A 261 18.58 -0.68 -7.58
C VAL A 261 18.33 -1.41 -6.26
N GLU A 262 18.74 -0.81 -5.15
CA GLU A 262 18.56 -1.36 -3.80
C GLU A 262 17.22 -0.89 -3.20
N LEU A 263 16.25 -1.79 -3.15
CA LEU A 263 14.93 -1.51 -2.57
C LEU A 263 15.05 -1.51 -1.04
N ALA A 264 14.78 -0.36 -0.44
CA ALA A 264 14.73 -0.22 1.01
C ALA A 264 13.41 -0.76 1.55
N GLY A 265 13.46 -1.48 2.67
CA GLY A 265 12.28 -1.97 3.37
C GLY A 265 11.33 -0.84 3.81
N PRO A 266 10.08 -1.16 4.18
CA PRO A 266 9.11 -0.15 4.55
C PRO A 266 9.40 0.47 5.94
N GLY A 267 9.18 1.78 6.07
CA GLY A 267 9.10 2.47 7.36
C GLY A 267 10.33 2.31 8.24
N ALA A 268 10.19 1.66 9.40
CA ALA A 268 11.30 1.42 10.33
C ALA A 268 12.42 0.53 9.75
N GLN A 269 12.11 -0.26 8.71
CA GLN A 269 13.06 -1.10 7.98
C GLN A 269 13.65 -0.40 6.75
N SER A 270 13.41 0.90 6.55
CA SER A 270 13.98 1.71 5.45
C SER A 270 15.51 1.72 5.37
N LYS A 271 16.20 1.31 6.44
CA LYS A 271 17.66 1.17 6.43
C LYS A 271 18.14 -0.22 6.03
N VAL A 272 17.24 -1.17 5.83
CA VAL A 272 17.53 -2.55 5.49
C VAL A 272 17.15 -2.79 4.03
N ALA A 273 18.06 -3.39 3.26
CA ALA A 273 17.78 -3.80 1.89
C ALA A 273 16.78 -4.96 1.89
N ALA A 274 15.61 -4.74 1.30
CA ALA A 274 14.56 -5.75 1.12
C ALA A 274 14.75 -6.57 -0.17
N GLY A 275 15.46 -6.01 -1.16
CA GLY A 275 15.78 -6.68 -2.41
C GLY A 275 16.57 -5.79 -3.36
N LEU A 276 17.18 -6.41 -4.37
CA LEU A 276 17.99 -5.75 -5.40
C LEU A 276 17.36 -5.98 -6.77
N VAL A 277 17.30 -4.96 -7.62
CA VAL A 277 16.80 -5.08 -9.01
C VAL A 277 17.85 -4.54 -9.98
N ASP A 278 18.33 -5.40 -10.87
CA ASP A 278 19.26 -5.00 -11.92
C ASP A 278 18.49 -4.31 -13.05
N VAL A 279 18.86 -3.06 -13.37
CA VAL A 279 18.19 -2.21 -14.34
C VAL A 279 19.21 -1.69 -15.35
N ARG A 280 18.87 -1.72 -16.63
CA ARG A 280 19.62 -1.07 -17.71
C ARG A 280 18.83 0.08 -18.28
N LEU A 281 19.46 1.24 -18.34
CA LEU A 281 18.92 2.47 -18.90
C LEU A 281 19.68 2.82 -20.19
N GLU A 282 18.97 3.18 -21.25
CA GLU A 282 19.52 3.65 -22.52
C GLU A 282 18.73 4.87 -23.01
N VAL A 283 19.43 5.95 -23.39
CA VAL A 283 18.81 7.14 -23.97
C VAL A 283 18.56 6.90 -25.46
N VAL A 284 17.33 7.13 -25.89
CA VAL A 284 16.87 6.93 -27.28
C VAL A 284 16.23 8.22 -27.79
N PRO A 285 16.66 8.78 -28.95
CA PRO A 285 17.80 8.36 -29.77
C PRO A 285 19.15 8.49 -29.06
N LYS A 286 20.13 7.70 -29.50
CA LYS A 286 21.48 7.68 -28.91
C LYS A 286 22.09 9.07 -28.87
N LEU A 287 22.79 9.36 -27.79
CA LEU A 287 23.51 10.62 -27.63
C LEU A 287 24.69 10.67 -28.61
N ALA A 288 24.84 11.79 -29.33
CA ALA A 288 26.01 12.03 -30.18
C ALA A 288 27.25 12.24 -29.30
N GLU A 289 27.11 13.02 -28.24
CA GLU A 289 28.12 13.24 -27.20
C GLU A 289 27.44 13.19 -25.83
N GLY A 290 28.11 12.57 -24.86
CA GLY A 290 27.67 12.53 -23.46
C GLY A 290 28.26 13.67 -22.63
N LEU A 291 27.73 13.90 -21.44
CA LEU A 291 28.22 14.93 -20.52
C LEU A 291 29.42 14.44 -19.69
N ILE A 292 30.23 15.40 -19.24
CA ILE A 292 31.34 15.14 -18.33
C ILE A 292 30.78 14.71 -16.96
N GLN A 293 31.34 13.64 -16.39
CA GLN A 293 30.91 13.09 -15.09
C GLN A 293 30.85 14.15 -13.98
N GLN A 294 31.85 15.06 -13.95
CA GLN A 294 31.92 16.13 -12.96
C GLN A 294 30.76 17.10 -13.07
N ASP A 295 30.31 17.46 -14.27
CA ASP A 295 29.17 18.38 -14.46
C ASP A 295 27.87 17.75 -13.97
N ILE A 296 27.67 16.46 -14.27
CA ILE A 296 26.52 15.68 -13.78
C ILE A 296 26.52 15.63 -12.24
N GLU A 297 27.66 15.29 -11.64
CA GLU A 297 27.79 15.19 -10.18
C GLU A 297 27.64 16.55 -9.48
N ASN A 298 28.20 17.61 -10.06
CA ASN A 298 28.09 18.97 -9.55
C ASN A 298 26.64 19.45 -9.58
N GLN A 299 25.92 19.20 -10.67
CA GLN A 299 24.49 19.53 -10.77
C GLN A 299 23.69 18.80 -9.69
N ILE A 300 23.81 17.47 -9.60
CA ILE A 300 23.07 16.65 -8.63
C ILE A 300 23.40 17.09 -7.20
N ARG A 301 24.68 17.36 -6.90
CA ARG A 301 25.14 17.82 -5.59
C ARG A 301 24.55 19.18 -5.24
N SER A 302 24.56 20.13 -6.18
CA SER A 302 24.00 21.46 -6.01
C SER A 302 22.49 21.41 -5.74
N GLU A 303 21.75 20.60 -6.50
CA GLU A 303 20.32 20.40 -6.28
C GLU A 303 20.03 19.77 -4.92
N LYS A 304 20.79 18.74 -4.52
CA LYS A 304 20.65 18.10 -3.21
C LYS A 304 20.96 19.06 -2.06
N ALA A 305 21.96 19.92 -2.23
CA ALA A 305 22.28 20.97 -1.26
C ALA A 305 21.13 21.98 -1.14
N ARG A 306 20.55 22.41 -2.27
CA ARG A 306 19.38 23.29 -2.31
C ARG A 306 18.15 22.67 -1.65
N GLU A 307 17.87 21.39 -1.92
CA GLU A 307 16.80 20.63 -1.26
C GLU A 307 17.00 20.61 0.26
N GLY A 308 18.21 20.26 0.72
CA GLY A 308 18.53 20.20 2.14
C GLY A 308 18.48 21.56 2.86
N ASP A 309 18.89 22.64 2.17
CA ASP A 309 18.78 24.00 2.69
C ASP A 309 17.32 24.45 2.82
N ALA A 310 16.47 24.11 1.85
CA ALA A 310 15.04 24.39 1.90
C ALA A 310 14.35 23.64 3.05
N ASP A 311 14.65 22.35 3.22
CA ASP A 311 14.15 21.52 4.33
C ASP A 311 14.58 22.10 5.68
N ARG A 312 15.86 22.50 5.82
CA ARG A 312 16.39 23.11 7.03
C ARG A 312 15.70 24.44 7.36
N ARG A 313 15.48 25.31 6.37
CA ARG A 313 14.78 26.59 6.55
C ARG A 313 13.35 26.36 7.02
N PHE A 314 12.62 25.46 6.37
CA PHE A 314 11.26 25.15 6.77
C PHE A 314 11.20 24.54 8.18
N TYR A 315 12.12 23.64 8.52
CA TYR A 315 12.18 23.05 9.86
C TYR A 315 12.40 24.11 10.96
N GLN A 316 13.33 25.05 10.75
CA GLN A 316 13.58 26.14 11.68
C GLN A 316 12.35 27.03 11.85
N TYR A 317 11.71 27.40 10.74
CA TYR A 317 10.46 28.15 10.74
C TYR A 317 9.36 27.42 11.51
N ALA A 318 9.09 26.16 11.15
CA ALA A 318 8.04 25.34 11.78
C ALA A 318 8.27 25.17 13.28
N ARG A 319 9.53 25.02 13.71
CA ARG A 319 9.88 24.93 15.14
C ARG A 319 9.56 26.23 15.88
N GLN A 320 9.86 27.38 15.29
CA GLN A 320 9.51 28.67 15.91
C GLN A 320 8.00 28.88 15.92
N TRP A 321 7.35 28.67 14.77
CA TRP A 321 5.90 28.78 14.63
C TRP A 321 5.13 27.90 15.63
N TRP A 322 5.62 26.67 15.87
CA TRP A 322 5.06 25.75 16.85
C TRP A 322 5.18 26.28 18.29
N LYS A 323 6.36 26.82 18.67
CA LYS A 323 6.52 27.47 19.98
C LYS A 323 5.54 28.63 20.15
N ASP A 324 5.43 29.46 19.13
CA ASP A 324 4.53 30.60 19.15
C ASP A 324 3.06 30.14 19.22
N TYR A 325 2.71 28.98 18.63
CA TYR A 325 1.37 28.42 18.71
C TYR A 325 1.05 27.95 20.13
N LEU A 326 1.99 27.25 20.77
CA LEU A 326 1.82 26.78 22.15
C LEU A 326 1.71 27.90 23.18
N GLN A 327 2.37 29.04 22.93
CA GLN A 327 2.30 30.22 23.83
C GLN A 327 0.94 30.93 23.83
N ILE A 328 0.06 30.67 22.85
CA ILE A 328 -1.24 31.36 22.77
C ILE A 328 -2.18 30.87 23.87
N ARG A 329 -2.24 29.54 24.10
CA ARG A 329 -3.08 28.90 25.13
C ARG A 329 -2.48 27.57 25.58
N ASP A 330 -2.53 27.29 26.88
CA ASP A 330 -2.02 26.04 27.46
C ASP A 330 -2.67 24.78 26.85
N ALA A 331 -3.95 24.85 26.48
CA ALA A 331 -4.68 23.74 25.88
C ALA A 331 -4.10 23.29 24.51
N HIS A 332 -3.29 24.12 23.84
CA HIS A 332 -2.72 23.80 22.52
C HIS A 332 -1.75 22.61 22.57
N HIS A 333 -1.16 22.30 23.74
CA HIS A 333 -0.32 21.11 23.92
C HIS A 333 -1.07 19.78 23.73
N LEU A 334 -2.40 19.78 23.89
CA LEU A 334 -3.25 18.60 23.76
C LEU A 334 -3.87 18.47 22.36
N ARG A 335 -3.78 19.53 21.53
CA ARG A 335 -4.40 19.55 20.20
C ARG A 335 -3.61 18.71 19.20
N LEU A 336 -4.34 17.96 18.38
CA LEU A 336 -3.78 17.12 17.32
C LEU A 336 -3.35 17.98 16.12
N CYS A 337 -2.21 18.64 16.24
CA CYS A 337 -1.61 19.44 15.17
C CYS A 337 -0.37 18.73 14.59
N LYS A 338 -0.50 18.21 13.36
CA LYS A 338 0.54 17.39 12.71
C LYS A 338 1.26 18.23 11.65
N ILE A 339 2.51 18.60 11.90
CA ILE A 339 3.33 19.37 10.94
C ILE A 339 4.22 18.46 10.09
N PHE A 340 4.76 17.39 10.70
CA PHE A 340 5.69 16.45 10.06
C PHE A 340 5.19 15.01 10.17
N ALA A 341 5.45 14.20 9.15
CA ALA A 341 5.20 12.77 9.12
C ALA A 341 6.37 12.03 8.45
N MET A 342 6.64 10.81 8.90
CA MET A 342 7.65 9.95 8.28
C MET A 342 7.08 9.34 7.00
N SER A 343 7.80 9.46 5.89
CA SER A 343 7.43 8.88 4.60
C SER A 343 7.83 7.40 4.53
N ASP A 344 7.27 6.68 3.55
CA ASP A 344 7.67 5.34 3.12
C ASP A 344 9.18 5.14 2.89
N ASP A 345 9.91 6.18 2.48
CA ASP A 345 11.38 6.18 2.32
C ASP A 345 12.18 6.43 3.63
N GLY A 346 11.49 6.51 4.78
CA GLY A 346 12.09 6.78 6.08
C GLY A 346 12.45 8.24 6.35
N THR A 347 12.19 9.15 5.41
CA THR A 347 12.46 10.58 5.60
C THR A 347 11.29 11.29 6.30
N ASN A 348 11.59 12.20 7.22
CA ASN A 348 10.56 13.00 7.88
C ASN A 348 10.23 14.23 7.03
N ARG A 349 8.99 14.33 6.54
CA ARG A 349 8.54 15.35 5.59
C ARG A 349 7.40 16.18 6.17
N PRO A 350 7.27 17.46 5.79
CA PRO A 350 6.09 18.25 6.11
C PRO A 350 4.82 17.60 5.56
N VAL A 351 3.71 17.62 6.29
CA VAL A 351 2.46 16.98 5.85
C VAL A 351 1.91 17.56 4.53
N CYS A 352 2.15 18.85 4.27
CA CYS A 352 1.76 19.51 3.01
C CYS A 352 2.51 18.94 1.79
N ALA A 353 3.63 18.24 1.98
CA ALA A 353 4.38 17.61 0.90
C ALA A 353 3.65 16.40 0.28
N PHE A 354 2.75 15.76 1.03
CA PHE A 354 1.99 14.57 0.61
C PHE A 354 0.73 14.92 -0.19
N VAL A 355 0.32 16.20 -0.21
CA VAL A 355 -0.86 16.66 -0.92
C VAL A 355 -0.44 17.46 -2.15
N SER A 356 -1.00 17.11 -3.31
CA SER A 356 -0.76 17.84 -4.55
C SER A 356 -1.98 17.72 -5.47
N PRO A 357 -2.39 18.77 -6.19
CA PRO A 357 -3.54 18.67 -7.10
C PRO A 357 -3.33 17.57 -8.14
N MET A 358 -4.22 16.58 -8.14
CA MET A 358 -4.13 15.40 -8.97
C MET A 358 -5.34 15.33 -9.90
N LYS A 359 -5.11 15.58 -11.19
CA LYS A 359 -6.17 15.48 -12.21
C LYS A 359 -6.46 14.02 -12.50
N ALA A 360 -7.73 13.62 -12.39
CA ALA A 360 -8.17 12.25 -12.67
C ALA A 360 -8.32 11.92 -14.17
N GLY A 361 -8.02 12.87 -15.07
CA GLY A 361 -8.19 12.70 -16.51
C GLY A 361 -9.64 12.39 -16.89
N ARG A 362 -9.83 11.42 -17.80
CA ARG A 362 -11.15 10.89 -18.18
C ARG A 362 -11.55 9.63 -17.40
N LEU A 363 -10.88 9.37 -16.27
CA LEU A 363 -11.04 8.11 -15.55
C LEU A 363 -11.98 8.21 -14.33
N LEU A 364 -12.23 9.42 -13.82
CA LEU A 364 -13.21 9.67 -12.77
C LEU A 364 -14.04 10.89 -13.17
N ASP A 365 -15.36 10.73 -13.24
CA ASP A 365 -16.24 11.78 -13.79
C ASP A 365 -16.53 12.90 -12.80
N THR A 366 -16.53 12.62 -11.50
CA THR A 366 -16.89 13.60 -10.47
C THR A 366 -16.09 13.43 -9.18
N PRO A 367 -16.04 14.46 -8.31
CA PRO A 367 -15.49 14.35 -6.96
C PRO A 367 -16.10 13.19 -6.13
N LYS A 368 -17.36 12.85 -6.39
CA LYS A 368 -18.03 11.72 -5.72
C LYS A 368 -17.49 10.37 -6.20
N HIS A 369 -17.20 10.24 -7.50
CA HIS A 369 -16.50 9.06 -8.03
C HIS A 369 -15.10 8.94 -7.45
N ALA A 370 -14.39 10.04 -7.22
CA ALA A 370 -13.10 10.03 -6.54
C ALA A 370 -13.21 9.54 -5.10
N ALA A 371 -14.20 10.02 -4.34
CA ALA A 371 -14.46 9.52 -2.98
C ALA A 371 -14.79 8.02 -2.97
N ARG A 372 -15.62 7.56 -3.92
CA ARG A 372 -15.93 6.13 -4.06
C ARG A 372 -14.71 5.29 -4.43
N PHE A 373 -13.89 5.76 -5.37
CA PHE A 373 -12.65 5.11 -5.78
C PHE A 373 -11.69 4.93 -4.60
N VAL A 374 -11.41 6.01 -3.86
CA VAL A 374 -10.49 5.95 -2.72
C VAL A 374 -11.03 5.02 -1.63
N ALA A 375 -12.33 5.04 -1.36
CA ALA A 375 -12.98 4.15 -0.39
C ALA A 375 -12.98 2.66 -0.76
N LEU A 376 -12.67 2.32 -2.01
CA LEU A 376 -12.53 0.92 -2.45
C LEU A 376 -11.11 0.39 -2.25
N LEU A 377 -10.12 1.25 -2.01
CA LEU A 377 -8.80 0.85 -1.54
C LEU A 377 -8.92 0.26 -0.13
N ALA A 378 -8.13 -0.76 0.17
CA ALA A 378 -8.31 -1.47 1.43
C ALA A 378 -7.75 -0.66 2.61
N TYR A 379 -8.61 -0.36 3.59
CA TYR A 379 -8.17 0.20 4.86
C TYR A 379 -7.43 -0.86 5.68
N VAL A 380 -6.14 -0.63 5.91
CA VAL A 380 -5.27 -1.48 6.71
C VAL A 380 -4.47 -0.58 7.65
N ARG A 381 -4.64 -0.80 8.96
CA ARG A 381 -3.89 -0.10 9.99
C ARG A 381 -2.67 -0.94 10.37
N GLU A 382 -1.47 -0.42 10.11
CA GLU A 382 -0.23 -1.10 10.48
C GLU A 382 0.13 -0.85 11.95
N GLU A 383 0.33 -1.93 12.70
CA GLU A 383 0.79 -1.92 14.09
C GLU A 383 2.30 -2.18 14.14
N THR A 384 3.02 -1.45 15.00
CA THR A 384 4.43 -1.71 15.28
C THR A 384 4.58 -2.89 16.24
N ILE A 385 5.76 -3.51 16.23
CA ILE A 385 6.15 -4.52 17.22
C ILE A 385 6.02 -3.90 18.61
N GLY A 386 5.14 -4.45 19.45
CA GLY A 386 4.79 -3.90 20.77
C GLY A 386 3.43 -3.19 20.84
N GLY A 387 2.64 -3.20 19.76
CA GLY A 387 1.25 -2.71 19.76
C GLY A 387 1.10 -1.19 19.61
N GLY A 388 2.15 -0.50 19.12
CA GLY A 388 2.10 0.92 18.80
C GLY A 388 1.61 1.18 17.38
N ARG A 389 1.31 2.44 17.06
CA ARG A 389 0.94 2.84 15.70
C ARG A 389 2.20 3.08 14.86
N ALA A 390 2.30 2.46 13.69
CA ALA A 390 3.29 2.85 12.70
C ALA A 390 2.80 4.14 12.03
N GLU A 391 3.43 5.29 12.34
CA GLU A 391 3.07 6.57 11.73
C GLU A 391 3.88 6.82 10.44
N VAL A 392 3.66 5.98 9.44
CA VAL A 392 4.30 6.08 8.11
C VAL A 392 3.26 6.51 7.09
N TRP A 393 3.48 7.65 6.45
CA TRP A 393 2.63 8.15 5.37
C TRP A 393 3.21 7.69 4.04
N SER A 394 2.39 7.03 3.24
CA SER A 394 2.79 6.52 1.93
C SER A 394 2.86 7.65 0.91
N SER A 395 3.81 7.59 -0.01
CA SER A 395 3.69 8.36 -1.24
C SER A 395 2.47 7.89 -2.04
N ALA A 396 1.86 8.76 -2.83
CA ALA A 396 0.74 8.37 -3.69
C ALA A 396 1.11 7.21 -4.64
N HIS A 397 2.37 7.12 -5.07
CA HIS A 397 2.83 6.02 -5.91
C HIS A 397 2.83 4.69 -5.15
N THR A 398 3.35 4.68 -3.93
CA THR A 398 3.34 3.52 -3.06
C THR A 398 1.93 3.09 -2.70
N PHE A 399 1.07 4.04 -2.29
CA PHE A 399 -0.31 3.74 -1.89
C PHE A 399 -1.14 3.16 -3.04
N LEU A 400 -1.09 3.77 -4.24
CA LEU A 400 -1.80 3.27 -5.42
C LEU A 400 -1.25 1.92 -5.92
N SER A 401 0.05 1.67 -5.75
CA SER A 401 0.67 0.40 -6.15
C SER A 401 0.31 -0.74 -5.18
N LYS A 402 0.27 -0.45 -3.88
CA LYS A 402 -0.07 -1.41 -2.81
C LYS A 402 -1.57 -1.69 -2.73
N GLN A 403 -2.40 -0.68 -3.05
CA GLN A 403 -3.87 -0.67 -2.97
C GLN A 403 -4.44 -0.86 -1.56
N GLN A 404 -3.65 -0.56 -0.54
CA GLN A 404 -4.05 -0.60 0.86
C GLN A 404 -3.23 0.37 1.70
N GLY A 405 -3.81 0.91 2.76
CA GLY A 405 -3.19 1.95 3.59
C GLY A 405 -4.10 2.39 4.74
N ASP A 406 -3.63 3.35 5.53
CA ASP A 406 -4.37 3.88 6.68
C ASP A 406 -5.22 5.12 6.30
N CYS A 407 -5.83 5.80 7.29
CA CYS A 407 -6.74 6.91 6.99
C CYS A 407 -6.00 8.14 6.43
N GLU A 408 -4.73 8.32 6.77
CA GLU A 408 -3.84 9.37 6.28
C GLU A 408 -3.55 9.19 4.79
N ASP A 409 -3.20 7.97 4.37
CA ASP A 409 -3.01 7.63 2.96
C ASP A 409 -4.27 7.90 2.13
N HIS A 410 -5.44 7.48 2.64
CA HIS A 410 -6.73 7.72 1.98
C HIS A 410 -7.06 9.22 1.91
N ALA A 411 -6.86 9.97 3.00
CA ALA A 411 -7.19 11.38 3.07
C ALA A 411 -6.27 12.23 2.18
N THR A 412 -4.97 11.94 2.15
CA THR A 412 -4.02 12.69 1.29
C THR A 412 -4.29 12.46 -0.19
N LEU A 413 -4.60 11.22 -0.60
CA LEU A 413 -5.01 10.90 -1.98
C LEU A 413 -6.34 11.56 -2.34
N LEU A 414 -7.36 11.43 -1.49
CA LEU A 414 -8.68 12.03 -1.77
C LEU A 414 -8.59 13.55 -1.86
N CYS A 415 -7.91 14.21 -0.92
CA CYS A 415 -7.70 15.66 -0.97
C CYS A 415 -6.99 16.08 -2.26
N SER A 416 -5.95 15.35 -2.67
CA SER A 416 -5.24 15.56 -3.94
C SER A 416 -6.17 15.48 -5.15
N LEU A 417 -7.07 14.50 -5.19
CA LEU A 417 -8.08 14.37 -6.26
C LEU A 417 -9.12 15.49 -6.23
N LEU A 418 -9.65 15.85 -5.05
CA LEU A 418 -10.63 16.94 -4.89
C LEU A 418 -10.05 18.29 -5.35
N LEU A 419 -8.79 18.57 -4.98
CA LEU A 419 -8.04 19.72 -5.50
C LEU A 419 -7.86 19.66 -7.02
N GLY A 420 -7.66 18.46 -7.58
CA GLY A 420 -7.58 18.24 -9.02
C GLY A 420 -8.88 18.53 -9.77
N PHE A 421 -10.03 18.39 -9.11
CA PHE A 421 -11.35 18.85 -9.59
C PHE A 421 -11.60 20.34 -9.35
N GLY A 422 -10.65 21.07 -8.77
CA GLY A 422 -10.76 22.51 -8.50
C GLY A 422 -11.57 22.86 -7.26
N LEU A 423 -11.80 21.92 -6.34
CA LEU A 423 -12.48 22.20 -5.08
C LEU A 423 -11.54 22.83 -4.05
N ASP A 424 -12.08 23.69 -3.20
CA ASP A 424 -11.36 24.21 -2.02
C ASP A 424 -11.30 23.13 -0.93
N ALA A 425 -10.31 22.24 -1.06
CA ALA A 425 -10.19 21.01 -0.29
C ALA A 425 -8.98 21.02 0.66
N TYR A 426 -9.18 20.40 1.82
CA TYR A 426 -8.21 20.29 2.90
C TYR A 426 -8.20 18.88 3.50
N VAL A 427 -7.05 18.46 3.98
CA VAL A 427 -6.91 17.36 4.94
C VAL A 427 -7.13 17.92 6.34
N CYS A 428 -7.97 17.27 7.13
CA CYS A 428 -8.26 17.61 8.51
C CYS A 428 -7.62 16.59 9.45
N VAL A 429 -6.97 17.06 10.51
CA VAL A 429 -6.40 16.22 11.56
C VAL A 429 -7.12 16.52 12.87
N GLY A 430 -7.62 15.47 13.50
CA GLY A 430 -8.44 15.61 14.70
C GLY A 430 -8.77 14.26 15.32
N SER A 431 -9.93 14.17 15.95
CA SER A 431 -10.37 12.95 16.63
C SER A 431 -11.79 12.55 16.29
N THR A 432 -12.06 11.25 16.43
CA THR A 432 -13.40 10.67 16.58
C THR A 432 -13.64 10.36 18.06
N GLU A 433 -14.77 9.76 18.41
CA GLU A 433 -15.03 9.27 19.78
C GLU A 433 -13.94 8.33 20.31
N SER A 434 -13.35 7.53 19.43
CA SER A 434 -12.49 6.43 19.84
C SER A 434 -11.00 6.73 19.69
N ASN A 435 -10.61 7.51 18.69
CA ASN A 435 -9.20 7.67 18.32
C ASN A 435 -8.94 8.97 17.54
N ALA A 436 -7.66 9.36 17.46
CA ALA A 436 -7.17 10.29 16.46
C ALA A 436 -7.50 9.79 15.04
N HIS A 437 -7.89 10.71 14.16
CA HIS A 437 -8.36 10.39 12.81
C HIS A 437 -8.04 11.52 11.83
N VAL A 438 -7.96 11.16 10.54
CA VAL A 438 -7.68 12.08 9.44
C VAL A 438 -8.73 11.89 8.35
N TRP A 439 -9.31 13.00 7.88
CA TRP A 439 -10.37 13.01 6.86
C TRP A 439 -10.18 14.21 5.92
N CYS A 440 -11.05 14.35 4.91
CA CYS A 440 -11.03 15.51 4.02
C CYS A 440 -12.20 16.45 4.27
N MET A 441 -11.98 17.74 4.05
CA MET A 441 -12.99 18.78 4.08
C MET A 441 -13.01 19.52 2.75
N THR A 442 -14.18 19.93 2.31
CA THR A 442 -14.32 20.96 1.27
C THR A 442 -15.20 22.09 1.77
N ARG A 443 -14.84 23.32 1.43
CA ARG A 443 -15.64 24.53 1.70
C ARG A 443 -16.31 25.00 0.40
N THR A 444 -17.52 25.52 0.48
CA THR A 444 -18.26 26.04 -0.68
C THR A 444 -18.94 27.37 -0.36
N GLY A 445 -18.97 28.28 -1.34
CA GLY A 445 -19.73 29.55 -1.30
C GLY A 445 -18.89 30.82 -1.13
N SER A 446 -19.43 31.97 -1.56
CA SER A 446 -18.91 33.30 -1.25
C SER A 446 -19.27 33.65 0.20
N GLY A 447 -18.40 33.27 1.14
CA GLY A 447 -18.61 33.43 2.59
C GLY A 447 -18.30 32.20 3.45
N PHE A 448 -17.83 31.09 2.86
CA PHE A 448 -17.36 29.89 3.59
C PHE A 448 -18.38 29.17 4.50
N ASP A 449 -19.68 29.49 4.39
CA ASP A 449 -20.74 28.99 5.28
C ASP A 449 -21.02 27.48 5.18
N ARG A 450 -20.67 26.83 4.06
CA ARG A 450 -21.00 25.41 3.86
C ARG A 450 -19.75 24.54 3.81
N VAL A 451 -19.59 23.76 4.87
CA VAL A 451 -18.53 22.77 5.06
C VAL A 451 -19.07 21.36 4.81
N ILE A 452 -18.35 20.60 4.00
CA ILE A 452 -18.63 19.18 3.75
C ILE A 452 -17.42 18.36 4.17
N PHE A 453 -17.63 17.40 5.05
CA PHE A 453 -16.62 16.41 5.41
C PHE A 453 -16.78 15.14 4.57
N TRP A 454 -15.65 14.61 4.14
CA TRP A 454 -15.54 13.40 3.34
C TRP A 454 -14.77 12.38 4.18
N GLU A 455 -15.43 11.30 4.56
CA GLU A 455 -14.76 10.16 5.18
C GLU A 455 -14.03 9.38 4.09
N SER A 456 -12.70 9.49 4.08
CA SER A 456 -11.84 8.99 3.00
C SER A 456 -11.86 7.46 2.89
N THR A 457 -12.09 6.76 4.01
CA THR A 457 -12.10 5.29 4.06
C THR A 457 -13.44 4.66 3.65
N THR A 458 -14.54 5.41 3.69
CA THR A 458 -15.89 4.89 3.37
C THR A 458 -16.56 5.59 2.19
N GLY A 459 -16.04 6.76 1.79
CA GLY A 459 -16.61 7.61 0.74
C GLY A 459 -17.86 8.36 1.18
N VAL A 460 -18.28 8.24 2.45
CA VAL A 460 -19.45 8.92 2.99
C VAL A 460 -19.17 10.41 3.14
N ARG A 461 -20.18 11.20 2.81
CA ARG A 461 -20.12 12.67 2.86
C ARG A 461 -21.09 13.16 3.92
N TYR A 462 -20.61 14.08 4.75
CA TYR A 462 -21.37 14.67 5.83
C TYR A 462 -21.39 16.18 5.63
N ILE A 463 -22.59 16.76 5.57
CA ILE A 463 -22.75 18.21 5.59
C ILE A 463 -22.65 18.63 7.06
N HIS A 464 -21.71 19.51 7.38
CA HIS A 464 -21.54 19.98 8.76
C HIS A 464 -22.73 20.85 9.17
N ASN A 465 -23.22 20.65 10.40
CA ASN A 465 -24.39 21.33 10.96
C ASN A 465 -25.67 21.24 10.09
N ASP A 466 -25.83 20.12 9.37
CA ASP A 466 -27.04 19.87 8.59
C ASP A 466 -28.25 19.58 9.50
N THR A 467 -29.23 20.47 9.46
CA THR A 467 -30.48 20.37 10.23
C THR A 467 -31.61 19.70 9.45
N SER A 468 -31.36 19.21 8.23
CA SER A 468 -32.37 18.54 7.42
C SER A 468 -32.81 17.20 8.02
N VAL A 469 -34.08 16.85 7.81
CA VAL A 469 -34.68 15.63 8.34
C VAL A 469 -33.98 14.41 7.70
N GLY A 470 -33.40 13.55 8.55
CA GLY A 470 -32.64 12.38 8.10
C GLY A 470 -31.18 12.65 7.74
N ALA A 471 -30.66 13.86 8.02
CA ALA A 471 -29.25 14.16 7.86
C ALA A 471 -28.37 13.22 8.69
N ARG A 472 -27.31 12.70 8.06
CA ARG A 472 -26.31 11.88 8.75
C ARG A 472 -25.32 12.80 9.47
N GLN A 473 -25.15 12.60 10.78
CA GLN A 473 -24.11 13.28 11.54
C GLN A 473 -22.76 12.62 11.33
N HIS A 474 -21.69 13.43 11.29
CA HIS A 474 -20.33 12.93 11.21
C HIS A 474 -19.84 12.42 12.58
N PRO A 475 -18.89 11.46 12.61
CA PRO A 475 -18.37 10.89 13.85
C PRO A 475 -17.26 11.74 14.52
N TYR A 476 -16.80 12.81 13.86
CA TYR A 476 -15.66 13.60 14.31
C TYR A 476 -15.99 14.51 15.49
N ARG A 477 -15.05 14.63 16.43
CA ARG A 477 -15.20 15.30 17.73
C ARG A 477 -14.34 16.55 17.86
N THR A 478 -13.05 16.46 17.55
CA THR A 478 -12.14 17.62 17.63
C THR A 478 -11.38 17.84 16.34
N ILE A 479 -10.85 19.05 16.14
CA ILE A 479 -9.96 19.41 15.02
C ILE A 479 -8.78 20.25 15.51
N GLY A 480 -7.57 19.78 15.23
CA GLY A 480 -6.33 20.45 15.62
C GLY A 480 -5.70 21.25 14.49
N CYS A 481 -5.70 20.73 13.26
CA CYS A 481 -5.21 21.48 12.11
C CYS A 481 -5.87 21.05 10.79
N VAL A 482 -5.82 21.94 9.81
CA VAL A 482 -6.19 21.68 8.42
C VAL A 482 -5.07 22.12 7.49
N PHE A 483 -4.83 21.37 6.43
CA PHE A 483 -3.80 21.71 5.46
C PHE A 483 -4.13 21.20 4.07
N ASN A 484 -3.51 21.81 3.08
CA ASN A 484 -3.51 21.31 1.71
C ASN A 484 -2.11 21.49 1.12
N HIS A 485 -2.00 21.44 -0.20
CA HIS A 485 -0.73 21.65 -0.87
C HIS A 485 -0.16 23.07 -0.64
N ARG A 486 -0.96 24.13 -0.54
CA ARG A 486 -0.48 25.52 -0.44
C ARG A 486 -0.44 26.09 0.96
N THR A 487 -1.39 25.70 1.81
CA THR A 487 -1.67 26.37 3.07
C THR A 487 -1.71 25.38 4.22
N PHE A 488 -1.34 25.84 5.41
CA PHE A 488 -1.44 25.10 6.66
C PHE A 488 -2.03 26.02 7.74
N PHE A 489 -3.05 25.53 8.44
CA PHE A 489 -3.74 26.25 9.51
C PHE A 489 -3.88 25.36 10.75
N ALA A 490 -3.50 25.87 11.92
CA ALA A 490 -3.86 25.22 13.19
C ALA A 490 -5.04 25.92 13.84
N ASN A 491 -5.91 25.12 14.46
CA ASN A 491 -7.07 25.64 15.17
C ASN A 491 -6.58 26.47 16.37
N ASN A 492 -6.92 27.75 16.37
CA ASN A 492 -6.57 28.76 17.37
C ASN A 492 -7.82 29.25 18.14
N GLN A 493 -8.97 28.60 17.97
CA GLN A 493 -10.19 28.92 18.71
C GLN A 493 -10.05 28.51 20.20
N PRO A 494 -10.86 29.04 21.13
CA PRO A 494 -10.81 28.65 22.55
C PRO A 494 -11.10 27.17 22.78
N ASP A 495 -11.98 26.58 21.98
CA ASP A 495 -12.39 25.17 22.01
C ASP A 495 -11.98 24.49 20.69
N ASP A 496 -11.54 23.23 20.75
CA ASP A 496 -11.21 22.42 19.57
C ASP A 496 -12.34 21.47 19.15
N SER A 497 -13.48 21.50 19.84
CA SER A 497 -14.70 20.78 19.45
C SER A 497 -15.16 21.17 18.04
N LEU A 498 -15.29 20.16 17.18
CA LEU A 498 -15.68 20.33 15.79
C LEU A 498 -17.10 20.88 15.64
N GLN A 499 -18.01 20.56 16.57
CA GLN A 499 -19.41 21.03 16.53
C GLN A 499 -19.54 22.55 16.66
N ARG A 500 -18.59 23.19 17.34
CA ARG A 500 -18.58 24.64 17.61
C ARG A 500 -17.52 25.37 16.80
N CYS A 501 -16.86 24.67 15.88
CA CYS A 501 -15.73 25.20 15.13
C CYS A 501 -16.20 26.13 14.01
N PHE A 502 -15.61 27.33 13.95
CA PHE A 502 -15.75 28.24 12.82
C PHE A 502 -14.72 27.90 11.74
N PHE A 503 -15.14 27.78 10.48
CA PHE A 503 -14.29 27.33 9.35
C PHE A 503 -13.87 28.47 8.39
N ASP A 504 -13.95 29.70 8.86
CA ASP A 504 -13.30 30.86 8.25
C ASP A 504 -11.79 30.79 8.53
N LEU A 505 -11.06 30.07 7.66
CA LEU A 505 -9.63 29.78 7.82
C LEU A 505 -8.77 31.04 7.66
N GLU A 506 -9.33 32.04 6.98
CA GLU A 506 -8.73 33.33 6.70
C GLU A 506 -8.74 34.24 7.95
N ASN A 507 -9.54 33.92 8.96
CA ASN A 507 -9.56 34.64 10.24
C ASN A 507 -8.46 34.13 11.19
N GLU A 508 -7.38 34.90 11.31
CA GLU A 508 -6.21 34.55 12.14
C GLU A 508 -6.50 34.40 13.64
N SER A 509 -7.59 35.00 14.13
CA SER A 509 -8.03 34.82 15.52
C SER A 509 -8.57 33.41 15.78
N HIS A 510 -9.11 32.76 14.74
CA HIS A 510 -9.65 31.40 14.79
C HIS A 510 -8.67 30.36 14.28
N TRP A 511 -7.84 30.70 13.29
CA TRP A 511 -6.92 29.78 12.65
C TRP A 511 -5.55 30.41 12.51
N LYS A 512 -4.53 29.83 13.15
CA LYS A 512 -3.16 30.33 13.00
C LYS A 512 -2.59 29.82 11.67
N PRO A 513 -2.28 30.69 10.68
CA PRO A 513 -1.70 30.25 9.42
C PRO A 513 -0.17 30.07 9.54
N MET A 514 0.40 29.24 8.67
CA MET A 514 1.80 29.34 8.29
C MET A 514 1.97 30.32 7.12
N SER A 515 3.13 30.97 7.02
CA SER A 515 3.48 31.87 5.91
C SER A 515 3.57 31.08 4.60
N GLU A 516 3.02 31.65 3.53
CA GLU A 516 3.08 31.05 2.20
C GLU A 516 4.52 30.95 1.69
N GLU A 517 5.36 31.94 2.00
CA GLU A 517 6.78 31.93 1.68
C GLU A 517 7.48 30.75 2.36
N ALA A 518 7.18 30.50 3.63
CA ALA A 518 7.74 29.36 4.35
C ALA A 518 7.29 28.03 3.73
N LEU A 519 6.01 27.90 3.41
CA LEU A 519 5.44 26.71 2.76
C LEU A 519 5.98 26.50 1.33
N SER A 520 6.42 27.56 0.66
CA SER A 520 7.02 27.48 -0.69
C SER A 520 8.36 26.72 -0.70
N TYR A 521 9.07 26.66 0.43
CA TYR A 521 10.32 25.89 0.57
C TYR A 521 10.08 24.38 0.67
N ILE A 522 8.84 23.92 0.88
CA ILE A 522 8.56 22.50 1.05
C ILE A 522 8.81 21.75 -0.26
N ASN A 523 9.76 20.80 -0.21
CA ASN A 523 9.99 19.86 -1.30
C ASN A 523 8.82 18.86 -1.40
N ARG A 524 7.97 19.07 -2.40
CA ARG A 524 6.74 18.28 -2.62
C ARG A 524 7.05 16.89 -3.15
N MET A 525 6.19 15.94 -2.79
CA MET A 525 6.22 14.61 -3.40
C MET A 525 5.81 14.70 -4.88
N PRO A 526 6.38 13.85 -5.76
CA PRO A 526 6.00 13.82 -7.16
C PRO A 526 4.50 13.55 -7.33
N THR A 527 3.86 14.30 -8.22
CA THR A 527 2.47 14.05 -8.61
C THR A 527 2.38 12.75 -9.39
N VAL A 528 1.35 11.97 -9.10
CA VAL A 528 1.12 10.65 -9.71
C VAL A 528 -0.06 10.74 -10.66
N SER A 529 -0.05 9.97 -11.75
CA SER A 529 -1.20 9.80 -12.64
C SER A 529 -1.93 8.49 -12.32
N LEU A 530 -3.25 8.50 -12.51
CA LEU A 530 -4.05 7.29 -12.41
C LEU A 530 -3.88 6.43 -13.68
N MET A 531 -3.70 5.13 -13.48
CA MET A 531 -3.64 4.15 -14.56
C MET A 531 -5.05 3.73 -14.99
N PRO A 532 -5.33 3.65 -16.30
CA PRO A 532 -6.60 3.16 -16.79
C PRO A 532 -6.80 1.70 -16.40
N PRO A 533 -8.06 1.26 -16.22
CA PRO A 533 -8.35 -0.12 -15.96
C PRO A 533 -8.06 -1.02 -17.17
N THR A 534 -7.61 -2.23 -16.88
CA THR A 534 -7.21 -3.27 -17.84
C THR A 534 -8.07 -4.53 -17.73
N ILE A 535 -9.03 -4.56 -16.79
CA ILE A 535 -9.89 -5.71 -16.54
C ILE A 535 -10.93 -5.86 -17.67
N PRO A 536 -11.04 -7.03 -18.33
CA PRO A 536 -12.09 -7.30 -19.29
C PRO A 536 -13.42 -7.58 -18.55
N ILE A 537 -14.19 -6.51 -18.31
CA ILE A 537 -15.36 -6.50 -17.41
C ILE A 537 -16.35 -7.64 -17.70
N LEU A 538 -16.93 -7.67 -18.89
CA LEU A 538 -18.00 -8.62 -19.24
C LEU A 538 -17.53 -10.09 -19.14
N ALA A 539 -16.36 -10.39 -19.69
CA ALA A 539 -15.80 -11.75 -19.61
C ALA A 539 -15.49 -12.16 -18.17
N THR A 540 -15.08 -11.21 -17.32
CA THR A 540 -14.81 -11.46 -15.91
C THR A 540 -16.10 -11.70 -15.12
N GLU A 541 -17.16 -10.94 -15.40
CA GLU A 541 -18.50 -11.14 -14.82
C GLU A 541 -19.02 -12.55 -15.13
N ASP A 542 -18.99 -12.97 -16.40
CA ASP A 542 -19.49 -14.28 -16.84
C ASP A 542 -18.75 -15.45 -16.15
N VAL A 543 -17.41 -15.39 -16.12
CA VAL A 543 -16.58 -16.43 -15.49
C VAL A 543 -16.82 -16.49 -13.99
N LEU A 544 -16.91 -15.32 -13.34
CA LEU A 544 -17.13 -15.24 -11.89
C LEU A 544 -18.51 -15.78 -11.51
N GLU A 545 -19.54 -15.46 -12.30
CA GLU A 545 -20.91 -15.91 -12.07
C GLU A 545 -21.01 -17.42 -12.23
N ALA A 546 -20.47 -17.98 -13.33
CA ALA A 546 -20.45 -19.42 -13.56
C ALA A 546 -19.71 -20.19 -12.44
N THR A 547 -18.55 -19.67 -12.01
CA THR A 547 -17.76 -20.27 -10.93
C THR A 547 -18.51 -20.26 -9.60
N LEU A 548 -19.15 -19.13 -9.26
CA LEU A 548 -19.91 -19.00 -8.02
C LEU A 548 -21.19 -19.85 -8.05
N LYS A 549 -21.89 -19.98 -9.20
CA LYS A 549 -23.00 -20.93 -9.39
C LYS A 549 -22.55 -22.36 -9.04
N GLY A 550 -21.40 -22.80 -9.56
CA GLY A 550 -20.84 -24.12 -9.27
C GLY A 550 -20.50 -24.35 -7.79
N LEU A 551 -19.94 -23.34 -7.10
CA LEU A 551 -19.68 -23.41 -5.66
C LEU A 551 -20.97 -23.53 -4.84
N ILE A 552 -22.00 -22.76 -5.22
CA ILE A 552 -23.32 -22.79 -4.57
C ILE A 552 -23.97 -24.17 -4.76
N GLU A 553 -23.94 -24.73 -5.97
CA GLU A 553 -24.45 -26.07 -6.26
C GLU A 553 -23.76 -27.14 -5.43
N SER A 554 -22.43 -27.10 -5.35
CA SER A 554 -21.65 -28.04 -4.55
C SER A 554 -22.01 -27.96 -3.07
N HIS A 555 -22.18 -26.75 -2.53
CA HIS A 555 -22.58 -26.56 -1.14
C HIS A 555 -24.01 -27.06 -0.90
N ARG A 556 -24.96 -26.75 -1.78
CA ARG A 556 -26.34 -27.24 -1.65
C ARG A 556 -26.43 -28.76 -1.70
N ARG A 557 -25.63 -29.41 -2.56
CA ARG A 557 -25.51 -30.88 -2.59
C ARG A 557 -25.01 -31.43 -1.25
N SER A 558 -24.08 -30.75 -0.58
CA SER A 558 -23.60 -31.14 0.76
C SER A 558 -24.69 -31.04 1.85
N LEU A 559 -25.73 -30.24 1.62
CA LEU A 559 -26.91 -30.13 2.51
C LEU A 559 -28.01 -31.15 2.18
N GLY A 560 -27.75 -32.09 1.28
CA GLY A 560 -28.75 -33.05 0.78
C GLY A 560 -29.74 -32.44 -0.21
N LEU A 561 -29.46 -31.26 -0.77
CA LEU A 561 -30.30 -30.60 -1.77
C LEU A 561 -29.71 -30.85 -3.16
N GLU A 562 -30.06 -31.98 -3.78
CA GLU A 562 -29.41 -32.47 -5.00
C GLU A 562 -29.67 -31.60 -6.24
N VAL A 563 -30.82 -30.94 -6.30
CA VAL A 563 -31.21 -30.12 -7.47
C VAL A 563 -31.20 -28.64 -7.11
N THR A 564 -30.36 -27.88 -7.82
CA THR A 564 -30.38 -26.42 -7.83
C THR A 564 -30.83 -25.96 -9.20
N ARG A 565 -31.95 -25.24 -9.26
CA ARG A 565 -32.53 -24.76 -10.53
C ARG A 565 -32.25 -23.27 -10.65
N TRP A 566 -31.44 -22.88 -11.62
CA TRP A 566 -31.22 -21.48 -11.99
C TRP A 566 -32.38 -20.96 -12.84
N ASP A 567 -32.70 -19.69 -12.64
CA ASP A 567 -33.68 -18.91 -13.39
C ASP A 567 -32.95 -17.68 -13.95
N GLU A 568 -32.61 -17.76 -15.23
CA GLU A 568 -31.83 -16.73 -15.92
C GLU A 568 -32.61 -15.42 -16.08
N ASP A 569 -33.95 -15.47 -16.19
CA ASP A 569 -34.79 -14.28 -16.20
C ASP A 569 -34.72 -13.58 -14.85
N LEU A 570 -34.85 -14.32 -13.75
CA LEU A 570 -34.67 -13.77 -12.41
C LEU A 570 -33.28 -13.17 -12.25
N GLY A 571 -32.22 -13.86 -12.68
CA GLY A 571 -30.85 -13.35 -12.67
C GLY A 571 -30.70 -12.04 -13.45
N TYR A 572 -31.27 -11.96 -14.66
CA TYR A 572 -31.29 -10.74 -15.47
C TYR A 572 -31.96 -9.58 -14.73
N LEU A 573 -33.11 -9.82 -14.09
CA LEU A 573 -33.89 -8.82 -13.36
C LEU A 573 -33.18 -8.25 -12.12
N LEU A 574 -32.12 -8.90 -11.61
CA LEU A 574 -31.28 -8.37 -10.53
C LEU A 574 -30.30 -7.28 -11.02
N THR A 575 -30.03 -7.20 -12.33
CA THR A 575 -29.03 -6.27 -12.90
C THR A 575 -29.30 -4.80 -12.55
N PRO A 576 -30.53 -4.27 -12.69
CA PRO A 576 -30.81 -2.88 -12.37
C PRO A 576 -30.59 -2.55 -10.90
N ALA A 577 -30.93 -3.46 -9.98
CA ALA A 577 -30.71 -3.27 -8.54
C ALA A 577 -29.22 -3.12 -8.21
N LEU A 578 -28.36 -3.96 -8.79
CA LEU A 578 -26.91 -3.86 -8.58
C LEU A 578 -26.32 -2.55 -9.11
N ALA A 579 -26.82 -2.06 -10.25
CA ALA A 579 -26.44 -0.75 -10.78
C ALA A 579 -26.89 0.40 -9.87
N SER A 580 -28.12 0.33 -9.36
CA SER A 580 -28.66 1.28 -8.39
C SER A 580 -27.86 1.32 -7.09
N TYR A 581 -27.44 0.16 -6.57
CA TYR A 581 -26.65 0.12 -5.33
C TYR A 581 -25.27 0.76 -5.49
N GLU A 582 -24.59 0.55 -6.62
CA GLU A 582 -23.33 1.25 -6.87
C GLU A 582 -23.54 2.75 -7.03
N LEU A 583 -24.58 3.15 -7.78
CA LEU A 583 -24.91 4.56 -7.93
C LEU A 583 -25.20 5.23 -6.58
N GLU A 584 -25.96 4.56 -5.70
CA GLU A 584 -26.22 5.02 -4.34
C GLU A 584 -24.94 5.22 -3.54
N ARG A 585 -23.94 4.32 -3.67
CA ARG A 585 -22.63 4.48 -3.02
C ARG A 585 -21.87 5.71 -3.51
N ILE A 586 -22.04 6.10 -4.78
CA ILE A 586 -21.42 7.29 -5.35
C ILE A 586 -22.19 8.55 -4.92
N ILE A 587 -23.51 8.58 -5.11
CA ILE A 587 -24.28 9.82 -4.94
C ILE A 587 -24.80 10.05 -3.52
N GLY A 588 -24.93 8.99 -2.71
CA GLY A 588 -25.47 8.99 -1.36
C GLY A 588 -27.00 9.01 -1.28
N ILE A 589 -27.69 8.73 -2.40
CA ILE A 589 -29.15 8.75 -2.53
C ILE A 589 -29.56 7.45 -3.22
N SER A 590 -30.58 6.77 -2.69
CA SER A 590 -31.14 5.56 -3.27
C SER A 590 -31.93 5.90 -4.55
N VAL A 591 -31.72 5.13 -5.62
CA VAL A 591 -32.37 5.33 -6.93
C VAL A 591 -32.85 3.99 -7.49
N GLY A 592 -33.96 3.95 -8.22
CA GLY A 592 -34.35 2.77 -9.02
C GLY A 592 -35.01 1.62 -8.25
N ASN A 593 -35.38 1.84 -6.97
CA ASN A 593 -36.02 0.80 -6.16
C ASN A 593 -37.44 0.45 -6.66
N ASP A 594 -38.18 1.43 -7.17
CA ASP A 594 -39.57 1.24 -7.58
C ASP A 594 -39.66 0.36 -8.84
N GLU A 595 -38.83 0.64 -9.84
CA GLU A 595 -38.75 -0.14 -11.08
C GLU A 595 -38.29 -1.57 -10.80
N PHE A 596 -37.32 -1.75 -9.89
CA PHE A 596 -36.89 -3.08 -9.46
C PHE A 596 -38.00 -3.84 -8.73
N GLN A 597 -38.71 -3.20 -7.80
CA GLN A 597 -39.83 -3.86 -7.11
C GLN A 597 -40.94 -4.24 -8.07
N GLN A 598 -41.26 -3.41 -9.06
CA GLN A 598 -42.25 -3.72 -10.08
C GLN A 598 -41.83 -4.93 -10.92
N SER A 599 -40.57 -5.03 -11.33
CA SER A 599 -40.08 -6.15 -12.14
C SER A 599 -40.10 -7.47 -11.37
N ILE A 600 -39.67 -7.46 -10.11
CA ILE A 600 -39.70 -8.65 -9.24
C ILE A 600 -41.14 -9.08 -8.94
N LYS A 601 -42.05 -8.15 -8.62
CA LYS A 601 -43.48 -8.46 -8.38
C LYS A 601 -44.14 -9.13 -9.59
N ARG A 602 -43.73 -8.81 -10.82
CA ARG A 602 -44.24 -9.47 -12.04
C ARG A 602 -43.60 -10.83 -12.31
N CYS A 603 -42.36 -11.03 -11.88
CA CYS A 603 -41.62 -12.29 -12.07
C CYS A 603 -41.97 -13.37 -11.03
N VAL A 604 -42.39 -12.95 -9.84
CA VAL A 604 -42.73 -13.84 -8.71
C VAL A 604 -44.22 -14.18 -8.81
N PRO A 605 -44.59 -15.45 -9.05
CA PRO A 605 -46.00 -15.84 -9.16
C PRO A 605 -46.76 -15.65 -7.83
N GLU A 606 -48.08 -15.55 -7.90
CA GLU A 606 -48.91 -15.49 -6.69
C GLU A 606 -48.66 -16.70 -5.77
N GLY A 607 -48.67 -16.46 -4.46
CA GLY A 607 -48.35 -17.46 -3.45
C GLY A 607 -46.86 -17.84 -3.33
N HIS A 608 -45.97 -17.25 -4.14
CA HIS A 608 -44.52 -17.43 -4.00
C HIS A 608 -43.89 -16.31 -3.17
N THR A 609 -42.79 -16.64 -2.51
CA THR A 609 -41.95 -15.71 -1.76
C THR A 609 -40.68 -15.43 -2.53
N PHE A 610 -40.21 -14.18 -2.51
CA PHE A 610 -38.90 -13.77 -3.00
C PHE A 610 -38.00 -13.36 -1.85
N LYS A 611 -36.76 -13.86 -1.86
CA LYS A 611 -35.68 -13.40 -0.98
C LYS A 611 -34.47 -13.07 -1.84
N GLY A 612 -33.89 -11.89 -1.63
CA GLY A 612 -32.68 -11.43 -2.32
C GLY A 612 -31.65 -10.92 -1.32
N PHE A 613 -30.38 -11.22 -1.57
CA PHE A 613 -29.26 -10.81 -0.75
C PHE A 613 -28.18 -10.16 -1.60
N PRO A 614 -28.14 -8.81 -1.68
CA PRO A 614 -27.07 -8.09 -2.32
C PRO A 614 -25.87 -7.93 -1.38
N ILE A 615 -24.67 -8.13 -1.91
CA ILE A 615 -23.40 -7.95 -1.21
C ILE A 615 -22.35 -7.37 -2.16
N GLN A 616 -21.50 -6.47 -1.65
CA GLN A 616 -20.41 -5.86 -2.42
C GLN A 616 -19.05 -6.34 -1.90
N PHE A 617 -18.13 -6.57 -2.83
CA PHE A 617 -16.75 -6.96 -2.57
C PHE A 617 -15.78 -6.00 -3.30
N SER A 618 -14.60 -5.81 -2.74
CA SER A 618 -13.46 -5.12 -3.39
C SER A 618 -12.52 -6.07 -4.12
N HIS A 619 -12.96 -7.31 -4.35
CA HIS A 619 -12.20 -8.37 -5.01
C HIS A 619 -13.12 -9.25 -5.85
N HIS A 620 -12.53 -10.03 -6.76
CA HIS A 620 -13.25 -10.98 -7.62
C HIS A 620 -12.91 -12.45 -7.31
N SER A 621 -12.52 -12.79 -6.07
CA SER A 621 -12.28 -14.18 -5.63
C SER A 621 -13.59 -14.95 -5.32
N PRO A 622 -13.98 -15.97 -6.11
CA PRO A 622 -15.23 -16.70 -5.92
C PRO A 622 -15.29 -17.44 -4.57
N GLN A 623 -14.16 -17.98 -4.10
CA GLN A 623 -14.04 -18.67 -2.81
C GLN A 623 -14.36 -17.74 -1.64
N ARG A 624 -13.79 -16.53 -1.65
CA ARG A 624 -14.06 -15.51 -0.62
C ARG A 624 -15.51 -15.03 -0.67
N MET A 625 -16.09 -14.88 -1.86
CA MET A 625 -17.49 -14.52 -2.04
C MET A 625 -18.42 -15.60 -1.45
N MET A 626 -18.15 -16.88 -1.74
CA MET A 626 -18.89 -18.00 -1.17
C MET A 626 -18.80 -18.03 0.36
N SER A 627 -17.59 -17.84 0.92
CA SER A 627 -17.41 -17.73 2.36
C SER A 627 -18.24 -16.60 2.98
N ALA A 628 -18.35 -15.45 2.31
CA ALA A 628 -19.17 -14.34 2.78
C ALA A 628 -20.68 -14.66 2.72
N LEU A 629 -21.16 -15.33 1.68
CA LEU A 629 -22.55 -15.81 1.60
C LEU A 629 -22.89 -16.75 2.75
N LEU A 630 -21.96 -17.65 3.14
CA LEU A 630 -22.13 -18.59 4.24
C LEU A 630 -22.04 -17.94 5.63
N LYS A 631 -21.40 -16.77 5.75
CA LYS A 631 -21.33 -16.03 7.02
C LYS A 631 -22.58 -15.20 7.28
N ALA A 632 -23.28 -14.77 6.23
CA ALA A 632 -24.48 -13.96 6.35
C ALA A 632 -25.71 -14.84 6.57
N LYS A 633 -26.49 -14.57 7.62
CA LYS A 633 -27.74 -15.31 7.92
C LYS A 633 -28.67 -15.38 6.71
N VAL A 634 -28.90 -14.26 6.03
CA VAL A 634 -29.76 -14.20 4.84
C VAL A 634 -29.20 -15.07 3.70
N GLY A 635 -27.86 -15.09 3.54
CA GLY A 635 -27.20 -15.94 2.56
C GLY A 635 -27.41 -17.43 2.87
N VAL A 636 -27.20 -17.84 4.13
CA VAL A 636 -27.46 -19.21 4.59
C VAL A 636 -28.94 -19.60 4.42
N ASP A 637 -29.87 -18.71 4.75
CA ASP A 637 -31.31 -18.95 4.61
C ASP A 637 -31.70 -19.15 3.13
N ILE A 638 -31.11 -18.39 2.21
CA ILE A 638 -31.33 -18.55 0.77
C ILE A 638 -30.69 -19.87 0.28
N LEU A 639 -29.43 -20.13 0.65
CA LEU A 639 -28.70 -21.33 0.25
C LEU A 639 -29.35 -22.62 0.78
N GLY A 640 -29.90 -22.59 1.99
CA GLY A 640 -30.62 -23.70 2.63
C GLY A 640 -32.11 -23.75 2.28
N CYS A 641 -32.60 -22.88 1.41
CA CYS A 641 -34.03 -22.79 1.08
C CYS A 641 -34.57 -24.13 0.56
N ARG A 642 -35.67 -24.56 1.17
CA ARG A 642 -36.49 -25.74 0.83
C ARG A 642 -37.92 -25.29 0.56
N GLY A 643 -38.58 -25.94 -0.38
CA GLY A 643 -39.96 -25.65 -0.73
C GLY A 643 -40.32 -26.23 -2.09
N ASP A 644 -41.51 -25.90 -2.56
CA ASP A 644 -41.94 -26.21 -3.92
C ASP A 644 -41.46 -25.12 -4.88
N HIS A 645 -41.15 -25.51 -6.11
CA HIS A 645 -40.76 -24.57 -7.18
C HIS A 645 -39.60 -23.63 -6.82
N VAL A 646 -38.63 -24.11 -6.03
CA VAL A 646 -37.42 -23.33 -5.67
C VAL A 646 -36.60 -23.02 -6.92
N ARG A 647 -36.42 -21.73 -7.21
CA ARG A 647 -35.66 -21.20 -8.34
C ARG A 647 -34.70 -20.12 -7.87
N PHE A 648 -33.42 -20.26 -8.22
CA PHE A 648 -32.36 -19.33 -7.83
C PHE A 648 -32.05 -18.35 -8.96
N GLY A 649 -31.82 -17.10 -8.60
CA GLY A 649 -31.20 -16.10 -9.47
C GLY A 649 -29.86 -15.69 -8.86
N LEU A 650 -28.81 -15.66 -9.67
CA LEU A 650 -27.54 -15.06 -9.30
C LEU A 650 -27.20 -14.03 -10.35
N ARG A 651 -26.70 -12.87 -9.91
CA ARG A 651 -26.16 -11.87 -10.82
C ARG A 651 -24.90 -11.26 -10.25
N ILE A 652 -23.89 -11.10 -11.10
CA ILE A 652 -22.65 -10.41 -10.79
C ILE A 652 -22.50 -9.17 -11.67
N ARG A 653 -22.09 -8.06 -11.05
CA ARG A 653 -21.77 -6.80 -11.72
C ARG A 653 -20.45 -6.25 -11.20
N ILE A 654 -19.52 -5.92 -12.08
CA ILE A 654 -18.20 -5.39 -11.76
C ILE A 654 -18.14 -3.94 -12.26
N PHE A 655 -18.00 -3.01 -11.33
CA PHE A 655 -17.71 -1.61 -11.62
C PHE A 655 -16.22 -1.39 -11.42
N VAL A 656 -15.53 -0.99 -12.49
CA VAL A 656 -14.08 -0.83 -12.48
C VAL A 656 -13.71 0.64 -12.38
N TYR A 657 -12.77 0.91 -11.49
CA TYR A 657 -12.16 2.19 -11.23
C TYR A 657 -10.69 2.17 -11.71
N PRO A 658 -9.99 3.32 -11.69
CA PRO A 658 -8.58 3.36 -12.01
C PRO A 658 -7.75 2.38 -11.17
N GLU A 659 -6.52 2.09 -11.61
CA GLU A 659 -5.63 1.13 -10.95
C GLU A 659 -6.17 -0.31 -10.87
N ASN A 660 -7.17 -0.69 -11.67
CA ASN A 660 -7.87 -1.98 -11.55
C ASN A 660 -8.59 -2.17 -10.20
N VAL A 661 -8.92 -1.08 -9.49
CA VAL A 661 -9.78 -1.15 -8.30
C VAL A 661 -11.20 -1.48 -8.74
N VAL A 662 -11.88 -2.35 -7.99
CA VAL A 662 -13.22 -2.85 -8.38
C VAL A 662 -14.22 -2.78 -7.25
N ALA A 663 -15.48 -2.49 -7.61
CA ALA A 663 -16.64 -2.81 -6.81
C ALA A 663 -17.38 -3.98 -7.49
N VAL A 664 -17.27 -5.17 -6.91
CA VAL A 664 -17.96 -6.37 -7.38
C VAL A 664 -19.24 -6.53 -6.58
N TRP A 665 -20.37 -6.28 -7.21
CA TRP A 665 -21.69 -6.53 -6.67
C TRP A 665 -22.16 -7.93 -7.03
N CYS A 666 -22.65 -8.65 -6.05
CA CYS A 666 -23.24 -9.97 -6.20
C CYS A 666 -24.61 -9.95 -5.53
N MET A 667 -25.64 -10.42 -6.24
CA MET A 667 -26.95 -10.65 -5.64
C MET A 667 -27.37 -12.08 -5.85
N LEU A 668 -27.49 -12.81 -4.74
CA LEU A 668 -28.09 -14.15 -4.71
C LEU A 668 -29.55 -14.00 -4.31
N ALA A 669 -30.45 -14.57 -5.10
CA ALA A 669 -31.87 -14.53 -4.85
C ALA A 669 -32.51 -15.92 -5.03
N VAL A 670 -33.66 -16.10 -4.39
CA VAL A 670 -34.49 -17.29 -4.56
C VAL A 670 -35.96 -16.87 -4.61
N LYS A 671 -36.71 -17.47 -5.52
CA LYS A 671 -38.17 -17.50 -5.48
C LYS A 671 -38.64 -18.93 -5.25
N TYR A 672 -39.63 -19.10 -4.38
CA TYR A 672 -40.12 -20.41 -3.99
C TYR A 672 -41.55 -20.32 -3.45
N ARG A 673 -42.29 -21.42 -3.49
CA ARG A 673 -43.57 -21.54 -2.80
C ARG A 673 -43.32 -22.14 -1.42
N SER A 674 -43.76 -21.46 -0.37
CA SER A 674 -43.63 -21.98 0.99
C SER A 674 -44.48 -23.23 1.15
N LEU A 675 -43.89 -24.29 1.71
CA LEU A 675 -44.65 -25.39 2.27
C LEU A 675 -45.22 -24.86 3.60
N PHE A 676 -46.54 -24.91 3.76
CA PHE A 676 -47.19 -24.59 5.04
C PHE A 676 -46.89 -25.68 6.07
#